data_AF-A0A1F9QN96-F1
#
_entry.id   AF-A0A1F9QN96-F1
#
_cell.length_a   1.000
_cell.length_b   1.000
_cell.length_c   1.000
_cell.angle_alpha   90.00
_cell.angle_beta   90.00
_cell.angle_gamma   90.00
#
_symmetry.space_group_name_H-M   'P 1'
#
loop_
_entity.id
_entity.type
_entity.pdbx_description
1 polymer ?
#
loop_
_entity_poly.entity_id
_entity_poly.type
_entity_poly.pdbx_seq_one_letter_code
_entity_poly.pdbx_strand_id
1 'polypeptide(L)'
;MSAPILPFASLAGYFLFLLRFTSWPGAFLPFFTVSTLMCLLYAAAMAGLLLPAARCLTALGLIAGITGAYFPIPSFRRPVLRSPGEAGKPESSPLSRPKEYLARLLEPGTAVFLLLSFLLWLAFKGAQYSFFDEFSHWGLTIKEIFARNSLIPKDSVLICKDYPPATALFQYYTLISTGWSEGMTCFAQAAITLSAAVTFLTGLPWRQWLKMAAILIVLHLLMVIFGFSLPSVYVDHILGFFFGALLASYFISDDRGPAAVLRLLPALFILPLIKAAGIIFALTAAAIITADQLRGPGARQPNPAGSRLPVRLGLCALILLAPVVSAKTWSRHVDKMGISITLPLKAGLADIKRPFSAAATERDKTTLLNFENAFFSKRAKNSLPPFFMALLLTALGILLAKKGKHPGENAWIRTSTLLTLAGFIAYSAGILFLYLYSFTGYEGPRLASFGRYMSIFFMAWALLAAVFFLRGPAAGDSRLLPAWAKALIILVGTGLILNGAIHQPPAKKTEFRKIINEKAARALSLMPAGARTYLVWQNDNGYGPQVLAYELAPNPTSLPLGAAWSLGKPYSPGDVWTADLTPDAWQKTLKDYDYVLLGGADKIFWDRYGGLFENQPEARKEYFFKVTVKNGKARLLAAGR
;
A
#
# COMPACT_ATOMS: atom_id res chain seq x y z
N MET A 1 -10.50 -13.15 -23.26
CA MET A 1 -9.29 -12.39 -22.85
C MET A 1 -9.68 -10.94 -22.70
N SER A 2 -9.86 -10.47 -21.47
CA SER A 2 -10.11 -9.07 -21.16
C SER A 2 -8.80 -8.28 -21.32
N ALA A 3 -8.80 -7.27 -22.20
CA ALA A 3 -7.57 -6.59 -22.61
C ALA A 3 -7.12 -5.58 -21.53
N PRO A 4 -5.95 -5.74 -20.88
CA PRO A 4 -5.38 -4.72 -19.99
C PRO A 4 -5.06 -3.41 -20.71
N ILE A 5 -5.14 -3.42 -22.05
CA ILE A 5 -4.86 -2.30 -22.93
C ILE A 5 -5.70 -1.08 -22.54
N LEU A 6 -6.94 -1.27 -22.10
CA LEU A 6 -7.85 -0.16 -21.82
C LEU A 6 -7.39 0.75 -20.67
N PRO A 7 -7.11 0.26 -19.45
CA PRO A 7 -6.58 1.12 -18.38
C PRO A 7 -5.22 1.72 -18.73
N PHE A 8 -4.36 1.02 -19.48
CA PHE A 8 -3.09 1.56 -19.95
C PHE A 8 -3.22 2.67 -20.98
N ALA A 9 -4.10 2.49 -21.98
CA ALA A 9 -4.38 3.50 -22.98
C ALA A 9 -4.98 4.75 -22.33
N SER A 10 -5.85 4.58 -21.32
CA SER A 10 -6.37 5.68 -20.52
C SER A 10 -5.26 6.42 -19.75
N LEU A 11 -4.38 5.71 -19.05
CA LEU A 11 -3.22 6.32 -18.37
C LEU A 11 -2.30 7.06 -19.35
N ALA A 12 -1.97 6.43 -20.48
CA ALA A 12 -1.15 7.05 -21.52
C ALA A 12 -1.80 8.32 -22.08
N GLY A 13 -3.13 8.31 -22.26
CA GLY A 13 -3.87 9.49 -22.69
C GLY A 13 -3.84 10.64 -21.67
N TYR A 14 -3.90 10.35 -20.37
CA TYR A 14 -3.64 11.35 -19.32
C TYR A 14 -2.21 11.88 -19.37
N PHE A 15 -1.21 11.02 -19.58
CA PHE A 15 0.19 11.46 -19.68
C PHE A 15 0.39 12.43 -20.84
N LEU A 16 -0.16 12.07 -22.01
CA LEU A 16 -0.16 12.94 -23.18
C LEU A 16 -0.79 14.29 -22.84
N PHE A 17 -2.00 14.30 -22.29
CA PHE A 17 -2.67 15.53 -21.90
C PHE A 17 -1.82 16.38 -20.96
N LEU A 18 -1.27 15.80 -19.89
CA LEU A 18 -0.43 16.52 -18.94
C LEU A 18 0.88 17.03 -19.57
N LEU A 19 1.52 16.29 -20.48
CA LEU A 19 2.70 16.76 -21.23
C LEU A 19 2.39 18.01 -22.05
N ARG A 20 1.16 18.12 -22.57
CA ARG A 20 0.70 19.29 -23.34
C ARG A 20 0.57 20.53 -22.45
N PHE A 21 -0.09 20.38 -21.30
CA PHE A 21 -0.50 21.53 -20.47
C PHE A 21 0.48 21.87 -19.34
N THR A 22 1.40 20.97 -18.98
CA THR A 22 2.33 21.16 -17.86
C THR A 22 3.79 21.16 -18.32
N SER A 23 4.67 21.75 -17.52
CA SER A 23 6.13 21.73 -17.72
C SER A 23 6.76 20.63 -16.89
N TRP A 24 5.95 19.73 -16.35
CA TRP A 24 6.42 18.71 -15.45
C TRP A 24 7.28 17.69 -16.21
N PRO A 25 8.38 17.21 -15.60
CA PRO A 25 9.13 16.07 -16.12
C PRO A 25 8.22 14.86 -16.35
N GLY A 26 8.39 14.14 -17.46
CA GLY A 26 7.58 12.97 -17.80
C GLY A 26 7.58 11.88 -16.72
N ALA A 27 8.70 11.76 -15.98
CA ALA A 27 8.88 10.83 -14.87
C ALA A 27 7.89 11.01 -13.71
N PHE A 28 7.25 12.18 -13.57
CA PHE A 28 6.26 12.40 -12.51
C PHE A 28 4.83 12.15 -12.94
N LEU A 29 4.56 12.08 -14.25
CA LEU A 29 3.20 11.95 -14.76
C LEU A 29 2.52 10.67 -14.29
N PRO A 30 3.20 9.50 -14.26
CA PRO A 30 2.61 8.29 -13.69
C PRO A 30 2.18 8.50 -12.23
N PHE A 31 3.10 8.99 -11.39
CA PHE A 31 2.84 9.20 -9.96
C PHE A 31 1.68 10.18 -9.70
N PHE A 32 1.69 11.31 -10.40
CA PHE A 32 0.65 12.32 -10.31
C PHE A 32 -0.71 11.77 -10.77
N THR A 33 -0.73 11.08 -11.90
CA THR A 33 -1.98 10.55 -12.49
C THR A 33 -2.58 9.47 -11.61
N VAL A 34 -1.78 8.51 -11.14
CA VAL A 34 -2.24 7.44 -10.24
C VAL A 34 -2.79 8.03 -8.95
N SER A 35 -2.07 8.97 -8.32
CA SER A 35 -2.53 9.64 -7.10
C SER A 35 -3.81 10.45 -7.33
N THR A 36 -3.92 11.14 -8.47
CA THR A 36 -5.11 11.92 -8.83
C THR A 36 -6.32 11.02 -9.09
N LEU A 37 -6.14 9.90 -9.80
CA LEU A 37 -7.19 8.91 -10.01
C LEU A 37 -7.71 8.38 -8.67
N MET A 38 -6.82 8.04 -7.72
CA MET A 38 -7.23 7.63 -6.38
C MET A 38 -8.06 8.72 -5.67
N CYS A 39 -7.65 9.99 -5.73
CA CYS A 39 -8.41 11.10 -5.15
C CYS A 39 -9.81 11.25 -5.78
N LEU A 40 -9.90 11.21 -7.11
CA LEU A 40 -11.16 11.36 -7.85
C LEU A 40 -12.10 10.17 -7.60
N LEU A 41 -11.56 8.96 -7.60
CA LEU A 41 -12.32 7.75 -7.28
C LEU A 41 -12.80 7.77 -5.83
N TYR A 42 -11.97 8.25 -4.89
CA TYR A 42 -12.38 8.40 -3.50
C TYR A 42 -13.53 9.39 -3.36
N ALA A 43 -13.43 10.58 -3.97
CA ALA A 43 -14.50 11.56 -3.95
C ALA A 43 -15.80 11.02 -4.58
N ALA A 44 -15.70 10.31 -5.71
CA ALA A 44 -16.86 9.69 -6.34
C ALA A 44 -17.47 8.56 -5.51
N ALA A 45 -16.63 7.73 -4.87
CA ALA A 45 -17.09 6.64 -4.04
C ALA A 45 -17.81 7.16 -2.77
N MET A 46 -17.32 8.26 -2.19
CA MET A 46 -18.00 8.98 -1.11
C MET A 46 -19.37 9.51 -1.51
N ALA A 47 -19.58 9.79 -2.80
CA ALA A 47 -20.87 10.20 -3.38
C ALA A 47 -21.73 9.04 -3.89
N GLY A 48 -21.30 7.78 -3.73
CA GLY A 48 -22.03 6.60 -4.23
C GLY A 48 -21.93 6.41 -5.76
N LEU A 49 -20.98 7.06 -6.43
CA LEU A 49 -20.83 7.09 -7.89
C LEU A 49 -19.58 6.36 -8.38
N LEU A 50 -19.10 5.35 -7.66
CA LEU A 50 -17.81 4.71 -7.94
C LEU A 50 -17.74 4.06 -9.34
N LEU A 51 -18.71 3.23 -9.74
CA LEU A 51 -18.74 2.64 -11.08
C LEU A 51 -18.86 3.67 -12.22
N PRO A 52 -19.85 4.59 -12.23
CA PRO A 52 -19.95 5.57 -13.30
C PRO A 52 -18.71 6.47 -13.36
N ALA A 53 -18.15 6.86 -12.22
CA ALA A 53 -16.91 7.65 -12.20
C ALA A 53 -15.72 6.87 -12.73
N ALA A 54 -15.54 5.60 -12.36
CA ALA A 54 -14.43 4.80 -12.89
C ALA A 54 -14.51 4.66 -14.42
N ARG A 55 -15.69 4.38 -14.98
CA ARG A 55 -15.92 4.33 -16.44
C ARG A 55 -15.67 5.69 -17.09
N CYS A 56 -16.17 6.77 -16.49
CA CYS A 56 -15.96 8.13 -16.96
C CYS A 56 -14.48 8.50 -16.98
N LEU A 57 -13.74 8.20 -15.91
CA LEU A 57 -12.30 8.42 -15.83
C LEU A 57 -11.52 7.57 -16.85
N THR A 58 -11.96 6.35 -17.15
CA THR A 58 -11.36 5.58 -18.25
C THR A 58 -11.61 6.25 -19.60
N ALA A 59 -12.85 6.66 -19.88
CA ALA A 59 -13.20 7.34 -21.12
C ALA A 59 -12.49 8.69 -21.28
N LEU A 60 -12.42 9.48 -20.21
CA LEU A 60 -11.72 10.77 -20.17
C LEU A 60 -10.23 10.60 -20.47
N GLY A 61 -9.57 9.57 -19.95
CA GLY A 61 -8.17 9.31 -20.29
C GLY A 61 -7.98 9.03 -21.78
N LEU A 62 -8.85 8.22 -22.38
CA LEU A 62 -8.80 7.92 -23.82
C LEU A 62 -9.07 9.17 -24.67
N ILE A 63 -10.11 9.95 -24.33
CA ILE A 63 -10.46 11.20 -25.00
C ILE A 63 -9.33 12.22 -24.84
N ALA A 64 -8.72 12.33 -23.67
CA ALA A 64 -7.59 13.21 -23.41
C ALA A 64 -6.38 12.86 -24.30
N GLY A 65 -6.14 11.57 -24.55
CA GLY A 65 -5.13 11.11 -25.50
C GLY A 65 -5.43 11.50 -26.94
N ILE A 66 -6.68 11.30 -27.40
CA ILE A 66 -7.11 11.68 -28.76
C ILE A 66 -7.07 13.20 -28.93
N THR A 67 -7.64 13.95 -27.99
CA THR A 67 -7.70 15.41 -28.07
C THR A 67 -6.33 16.06 -27.98
N GLY A 68 -5.45 15.54 -27.12
CA GLY A 68 -4.05 15.97 -27.03
C GLY A 68 -3.24 15.71 -28.30
N ALA A 69 -3.60 14.68 -29.08
CA ALA A 69 -2.93 14.33 -30.33
C ALA A 69 -3.45 15.10 -31.56
N TYR A 70 -4.73 15.51 -31.58
CA TYR A 70 -5.40 15.97 -32.81
C TYR A 70 -5.97 17.40 -32.80
N PHE A 71 -6.26 18.03 -31.66
CA PHE A 71 -6.86 19.39 -31.67
C PHE A 71 -5.83 20.51 -31.43
N PRO A 72 -5.70 21.49 -32.34
CA PRO A 72 -4.92 22.71 -32.09
C PRO A 72 -5.67 23.61 -31.10
N ILE A 73 -5.02 23.98 -29.99
CA ILE A 73 -5.53 24.97 -29.03
C ILE A 73 -4.67 26.24 -29.13
N PRO A 74 -5.24 27.45 -29.04
CA PRO A 74 -4.52 28.71 -29.15
C PRO A 74 -3.34 28.79 -28.17
N SER A 75 -2.24 29.33 -28.68
CA SER A 75 -0.90 29.39 -28.10
C SER A 75 -0.84 29.87 -26.64
N PHE A 76 -0.61 28.95 -25.70
CA PHE A 76 -0.05 29.29 -24.39
C PHE A 76 1.46 29.46 -24.52
N ARG A 77 1.93 30.71 -24.64
CA ARG A 77 3.37 31.04 -24.70
C ARG A 77 4.05 30.61 -23.39
N ARG A 78 5.09 29.78 -23.48
CA ARG A 78 6.00 29.52 -22.35
C ARG A 78 7.31 30.29 -22.52
N PRO A 79 7.87 30.85 -21.44
CA PRO A 79 9.27 31.24 -21.40
C PRO A 79 10.12 29.98 -21.25
N VAL A 80 10.95 29.70 -22.26
CA VAL A 80 11.93 28.59 -22.23
C VAL A 80 13.11 29.02 -21.36
N LEU A 81 13.46 28.23 -20.35
CA LEU A 81 14.73 28.38 -19.60
C LEU A 81 15.88 28.01 -20.54
N ARG A 82 16.58 29.02 -21.07
CA ARG A 82 17.75 28.86 -21.93
C ARG A 82 18.94 28.33 -21.13
N SER A 83 19.66 27.35 -21.68
CA SER A 83 21.05 27.11 -21.29
C SER A 83 21.94 28.25 -21.80
N PRO A 84 23.05 28.60 -21.11
CA PRO A 84 23.89 29.75 -21.47
C PRO A 84 24.46 29.74 -22.90
N GLY A 85 24.39 28.61 -23.63
CA GLY A 85 24.84 28.48 -25.02
C GLY A 85 23.76 28.61 -26.10
N GLU A 86 22.49 28.90 -25.75
CA GLU A 86 21.37 28.93 -26.72
C GLU A 86 20.75 30.33 -26.94
N ALA A 87 21.45 31.37 -26.48
CA ALA A 87 21.07 32.76 -26.70
C ALA A 87 21.28 33.16 -28.17
N GLY A 88 20.37 32.75 -29.07
CA GLY A 88 20.42 33.13 -30.49
C GLY A 88 19.60 32.28 -31.46
N LYS A 89 19.03 31.15 -31.01
CA LYS A 89 18.14 30.34 -31.88
C LYS A 89 16.71 30.89 -31.87
N PRO A 90 16.01 30.92 -33.02
CA PRO A 90 14.63 31.43 -33.10
C PRO A 90 13.71 30.67 -32.15
N GLU A 91 12.69 31.34 -31.61
CA GLU A 91 11.63 30.72 -30.81
C GLU A 91 11.05 29.54 -31.61
N SER A 92 11.24 28.31 -31.13
CA SER A 92 10.54 27.17 -31.70
C SER A 92 9.04 27.37 -31.46
N SER A 93 8.28 27.33 -32.55
CA SER A 93 6.83 27.48 -32.57
C SER A 93 6.14 26.61 -31.50
N PRO A 94 4.98 27.01 -30.98
CA PRO A 94 4.20 26.15 -30.08
C PRO A 94 3.98 24.78 -30.74
N LEU A 95 4.47 23.71 -30.09
CA LEU A 95 4.43 22.29 -30.49
C LEU A 95 3.28 21.98 -31.47
N SER A 96 3.58 22.02 -32.76
CA SER A 96 2.59 21.88 -33.85
C SER A 96 2.66 20.53 -34.56
N ARG A 97 3.61 19.66 -34.19
CA ARG A 97 3.82 18.35 -34.85
C ARG A 97 3.55 17.19 -33.89
N PRO A 98 2.61 16.27 -34.21
CA PRO A 98 2.34 15.06 -33.43
C PRO A 98 3.59 14.22 -33.10
N LYS A 99 4.62 14.28 -33.94
CA LYS A 99 5.92 13.59 -33.74
C LYS A 99 6.68 14.09 -32.50
N GLU A 100 6.71 15.39 -32.25
CA GLU A 100 7.41 15.96 -31.07
C GLU A 100 6.65 15.64 -29.77
N TYR A 101 5.33 15.55 -29.87
CA TYR A 101 4.46 15.19 -28.76
C TYR A 101 4.60 13.71 -28.36
N LEU A 102 4.62 12.80 -29.33
CA LEU A 102 4.90 11.37 -29.11
C LEU A 102 6.33 11.15 -28.60
N ALA A 103 7.30 11.95 -29.04
CA ALA A 103 8.67 11.89 -28.53
C ALA A 103 8.76 12.21 -27.02
N ARG A 104 7.87 13.05 -26.49
CA ARG A 104 7.81 13.34 -25.04
C ARG A 104 7.16 12.24 -24.22
N LEU A 105 6.20 11.48 -24.78
CA LEU A 105 5.70 10.25 -24.13
C LEU A 105 6.82 9.21 -23.99
N LEU A 106 7.79 9.25 -24.91
CA LEU A 106 8.98 8.43 -24.88
C LEU A 106 10.09 9.01 -23.98
N GLU A 107 9.83 10.02 -23.14
CA GLU A 107 10.76 10.38 -22.08
C GLU A 107 10.99 9.19 -21.14
N PRO A 108 12.22 8.98 -20.61
CA PRO A 108 12.55 7.71 -19.98
C PRO A 108 11.64 7.30 -18.83
N GLY A 109 11.23 8.22 -17.96
CA GLY A 109 10.34 7.89 -16.84
C GLY A 109 8.97 7.38 -17.28
N THR A 110 8.33 8.03 -18.26
CA THR A 110 7.00 7.62 -18.74
C THR A 110 7.06 6.33 -19.56
N ALA A 111 8.06 6.21 -20.43
CA ALA A 111 8.26 5.01 -21.24
C ALA A 111 8.61 3.78 -20.39
N VAL A 112 9.50 3.94 -19.39
CA VAL A 112 9.85 2.87 -18.45
C VAL A 112 8.65 2.45 -17.63
N PHE A 113 7.82 3.41 -17.17
CA PHE A 113 6.57 3.08 -16.49
C PHE A 113 5.66 2.22 -17.37
N LEU A 114 5.40 2.63 -18.61
CA LEU A 114 4.51 1.88 -19.51
C LEU A 114 5.06 0.49 -19.83
N LEU A 115 6.36 0.41 -20.17
CA LEU A 115 7.03 -0.85 -20.50
C LEU A 115 7.03 -1.81 -19.30
N LEU A 116 7.50 -1.37 -18.14
CA LEU A 116 7.56 -2.22 -16.95
C LEU A 116 6.16 -2.57 -16.44
N SER A 117 5.18 -1.68 -16.55
CA SER A 117 3.81 -2.05 -16.19
C SER A 117 3.27 -3.16 -17.10
N PHE A 118 3.54 -3.10 -18.41
CA PHE A 118 3.16 -4.17 -19.32
C PHE A 118 3.86 -5.50 -18.97
N LEU A 119 5.16 -5.47 -18.66
CA LEU A 119 5.90 -6.66 -18.24
C LEU A 119 5.40 -7.22 -16.90
N LEU A 120 5.09 -6.36 -15.93
CA LEU A 120 4.52 -6.77 -14.64
C LEU A 120 3.13 -7.35 -14.80
N TRP A 121 2.32 -6.84 -15.73
CA TRP A 121 1.03 -7.46 -16.06
C TRP A 121 1.22 -8.89 -16.58
N LEU A 122 2.17 -9.11 -17.51
CA LEU A 122 2.48 -10.45 -18.00
C LEU A 122 2.98 -11.38 -16.89
N ALA A 123 3.81 -10.85 -15.98
CA ALA A 123 4.36 -11.59 -14.84
C ALA A 123 3.28 -11.97 -13.81
N PHE A 124 2.35 -11.07 -13.51
CA PHE A 124 1.41 -11.24 -12.39
C PHE A 124 0.02 -11.70 -12.79
N LYS A 125 -0.33 -11.80 -14.08
CA LYS A 125 -1.68 -12.25 -14.52
C LYS A 125 -2.13 -13.59 -13.91
N GLY A 126 -1.20 -14.47 -13.56
CA GLY A 126 -1.46 -15.76 -12.92
C GLY A 126 -1.07 -15.83 -11.44
N ALA A 127 -0.70 -14.69 -10.83
CA ALA A 127 -0.33 -14.65 -9.42
C ALA A 127 -1.55 -14.89 -8.51
N GLN A 128 -1.27 -15.45 -7.34
CA GLN A 128 -2.26 -15.73 -6.30
C GLN A 128 -1.81 -15.14 -4.97
N TYR A 129 -2.77 -14.78 -4.14
CA TYR A 129 -2.51 -14.36 -2.77
C TYR A 129 -1.88 -15.47 -1.96
N SER A 130 -1.04 -15.09 -1.00
CA SER A 130 -0.28 -16.02 -0.17
C SER A 130 0.01 -15.53 1.25
N PHE A 131 -0.24 -14.25 1.55
CA PHE A 131 0.00 -13.66 2.86
C PHE A 131 -1.31 -13.48 3.65
N PHE A 132 -1.19 -13.54 4.97
CA PHE A 132 -2.34 -13.52 5.88
C PHE A 132 -3.27 -12.31 5.66
N ASP A 133 -2.72 -11.09 5.59
CA ASP A 133 -3.54 -9.88 5.44
C ASP A 133 -4.09 -9.71 4.02
N GLU A 134 -3.66 -10.50 3.03
CA GLU A 134 -4.29 -10.49 1.70
C GLU A 134 -5.67 -11.14 1.78
N PHE A 135 -5.79 -12.21 2.56
CA PHE A 135 -7.06 -12.90 2.80
C PHE A 135 -7.92 -12.20 3.85
N SER A 136 -7.33 -11.77 4.97
CA SER A 136 -8.11 -11.20 6.07
C SER A 136 -8.54 -9.74 5.83
N HIS A 137 -7.81 -9.00 4.99
CA HIS A 137 -8.09 -7.57 4.80
C HIS A 137 -7.86 -7.02 3.38
N TRP A 138 -6.62 -6.87 2.91
CA TRP A 138 -6.28 -6.07 1.73
C TRP A 138 -6.90 -6.62 0.43
N GLY A 139 -6.76 -7.92 0.19
CA GLY A 139 -7.35 -8.58 -0.97
C GLY A 139 -8.87 -8.74 -0.85
N LEU A 140 -9.36 -9.01 0.36
CA LEU A 140 -10.80 -9.05 0.65
C LEU A 140 -11.47 -7.69 0.43
N THR A 141 -10.82 -6.59 0.80
CA THR A 141 -11.34 -5.22 0.63
C THR A 141 -11.63 -4.93 -0.84
N ILE A 142 -10.67 -5.20 -1.73
CA ILE A 142 -10.90 -5.00 -3.16
C ILE A 142 -11.90 -6.00 -3.73
N LYS A 143 -11.98 -7.24 -3.21
CA LYS A 143 -13.02 -8.21 -3.59
C LYS A 143 -14.41 -7.67 -3.29
N GLU A 144 -14.60 -7.12 -2.10
CA GLU A 144 -15.87 -6.54 -1.64
C GLU A 144 -16.24 -5.27 -2.43
N ILE A 145 -15.28 -4.36 -2.67
CA ILE A 145 -15.48 -3.14 -3.47
C ILE A 145 -15.84 -3.49 -4.92
N PHE A 146 -15.14 -4.45 -5.52
CA PHE A 146 -15.40 -4.89 -6.89
C PHE A 146 -16.78 -5.54 -7.03
N ALA A 147 -17.16 -6.42 -6.10
CA ALA A 147 -18.46 -7.08 -6.13
C ALA A 147 -19.64 -6.10 -5.98
N ARG A 148 -19.47 -5.05 -5.16
CA ARG A 148 -20.56 -4.09 -4.84
C ARG A 148 -20.54 -2.81 -5.64
N ASN A 149 -19.44 -2.50 -6.33
CA ASN A 149 -19.23 -1.22 -7.00
C ASN A 149 -19.37 -0.01 -6.06
N SER A 150 -18.99 -0.16 -4.79
CA SER A 150 -19.14 0.85 -3.74
C SER A 150 -17.98 0.78 -2.73
N LEU A 151 -17.88 1.77 -1.84
CA LEU A 151 -17.10 1.62 -0.61
C LEU A 151 -17.65 0.49 0.27
N ILE A 152 -16.84 0.04 1.22
CA ILE A 152 -17.20 -1.03 2.16
C ILE A 152 -18.39 -0.60 3.01
N PRO A 153 -19.55 -1.27 2.90
CA PRO A 153 -20.72 -0.94 3.71
C PRO A 153 -20.63 -1.57 5.12
N LYS A 154 -21.53 -1.13 6.01
CA LYS A 154 -21.62 -1.59 7.40
C LYS A 154 -21.84 -3.11 7.53
N ASP A 155 -22.57 -3.71 6.61
CA ASP A 155 -22.93 -5.13 6.57
C ASP A 155 -21.88 -6.01 5.86
N SER A 156 -20.75 -5.44 5.43
CA SER A 156 -19.66 -6.21 4.82
C SER A 156 -19.07 -7.26 5.78
N VAL A 157 -18.56 -8.35 5.19
CA VAL A 157 -17.84 -9.42 5.91
C VAL A 157 -16.44 -8.99 6.35
N LEU A 158 -15.94 -7.83 5.91
CA LEU A 158 -14.62 -7.32 6.29
C LEU A 158 -14.57 -6.98 7.79
N ILE A 159 -13.48 -7.35 8.47
CA ILE A 159 -13.26 -6.96 9.88
C ILE A 159 -12.88 -5.48 9.95
N CYS A 160 -11.80 -5.08 9.25
CA CYS A 160 -11.26 -3.73 9.32
C CYS A 160 -11.99 -2.76 8.38
N LYS A 161 -13.28 -2.51 8.61
CA LYS A 161 -14.13 -1.65 7.77
C LYS A 161 -13.76 -0.17 7.81
N ASP A 162 -13.08 0.25 8.88
CA ASP A 162 -12.58 1.60 9.11
C ASP A 162 -11.23 1.88 8.42
N TYR A 163 -10.65 0.91 7.72
CA TYR A 163 -9.40 1.11 6.99
C TYR A 163 -9.66 1.84 5.67
N PRO A 164 -8.83 2.84 5.33
CA PRO A 164 -9.10 3.66 4.17
C PRO A 164 -8.77 2.94 2.85
N PRO A 165 -9.47 3.27 1.74
CA PRO A 165 -9.56 2.37 0.59
C PRO A 165 -8.66 2.77 -0.61
N ALA A 166 -7.71 3.70 -0.48
CA ALA A 166 -7.10 4.35 -1.66
C ALA A 166 -6.47 3.39 -2.68
N THR A 167 -5.70 2.40 -2.22
CA THR A 167 -5.07 1.41 -3.11
C THR A 167 -6.12 0.52 -3.77
N ALA A 168 -7.13 0.08 -3.01
CA ALA A 168 -8.25 -0.69 -3.52
C ALA A 168 -9.05 0.09 -4.58
N LEU A 169 -9.22 1.40 -4.45
CA LEU A 169 -9.89 2.22 -5.47
C LEU A 169 -9.14 2.22 -6.81
N PHE A 170 -7.81 2.32 -6.79
CA PHE A 170 -7.02 2.22 -8.02
C PHE A 170 -7.01 0.79 -8.61
N GLN A 171 -6.97 -0.22 -7.74
CA GLN A 171 -7.15 -1.61 -8.17
C GLN A 171 -8.52 -1.77 -8.86
N TYR A 172 -9.59 -1.23 -8.27
CA TYR A 172 -10.94 -1.27 -8.83
C TYR A 172 -11.00 -0.63 -10.22
N TYR A 173 -10.40 0.56 -10.38
CA TYR A 173 -10.29 1.24 -11.68
C TYR A 173 -9.64 0.36 -12.77
N THR A 174 -8.66 -0.47 -12.40
CA THR A 174 -8.05 -1.43 -13.32
C THR A 174 -9.01 -2.60 -13.60
N LEU A 175 -9.57 -3.18 -12.55
CA LEU A 175 -10.39 -4.39 -12.60
C LEU A 175 -11.72 -4.22 -13.34
N ILE A 176 -12.34 -3.04 -13.33
CA ILE A 176 -13.59 -2.80 -14.08
C ILE A 176 -13.44 -3.04 -15.59
N SER A 177 -12.22 -2.92 -16.12
CA SER A 177 -11.92 -3.15 -17.53
C SER A 177 -11.33 -4.54 -17.79
N THR A 178 -10.61 -5.10 -16.82
CA THR A 178 -9.88 -6.37 -16.99
C THR A 178 -10.63 -7.58 -16.42
N GLY A 179 -11.69 -7.37 -15.66
CA GLY A 179 -12.31 -8.42 -14.84
C GLY A 179 -11.50 -8.73 -13.58
N TRP A 180 -12.13 -9.47 -12.69
CA TRP A 180 -11.56 -9.89 -11.41
C TRP A 180 -10.53 -11.01 -11.57
N SER A 181 -9.34 -10.81 -11.00
CA SER A 181 -8.45 -11.89 -10.58
C SER A 181 -7.47 -11.38 -9.51
N GLU A 182 -7.00 -12.27 -8.64
CA GLU A 182 -5.95 -11.95 -7.67
C GLU A 182 -4.72 -11.38 -8.39
N GLY A 183 -4.28 -12.02 -9.46
CA GLY A 183 -3.15 -11.56 -10.27
C GLY A 183 -3.30 -10.13 -10.82
N MET A 184 -4.50 -9.74 -11.26
CA MET A 184 -4.75 -8.38 -11.72
C MET A 184 -4.72 -7.35 -10.58
N THR A 185 -5.12 -7.73 -9.37
CA THR A 185 -4.99 -6.87 -8.19
C THR A 185 -3.52 -6.69 -7.79
N CYS A 186 -2.71 -7.76 -7.83
CA CYS A 186 -1.26 -7.72 -7.58
C CYS A 186 -0.56 -6.83 -8.62
N PHE A 187 -0.94 -6.96 -9.89
CA PHE A 187 -0.48 -6.07 -10.96
C PHE A 187 -0.83 -4.60 -10.68
N ALA A 188 -2.09 -4.30 -10.38
CA ALA A 188 -2.51 -2.92 -10.12
C ALA A 188 -1.78 -2.32 -8.91
N GLN A 189 -1.54 -3.12 -7.85
CA GLN A 189 -0.72 -2.72 -6.72
C GLN A 189 0.73 -2.41 -7.15
N ALA A 190 1.34 -3.29 -7.94
CA ALA A 190 2.69 -3.08 -8.42
C ALA A 190 2.82 -1.85 -9.33
N ALA A 191 1.78 -1.55 -10.13
CA ALA A 191 1.72 -0.33 -10.94
C ALA A 191 1.68 0.94 -10.07
N ILE A 192 1.00 0.92 -8.91
CA ILE A 192 1.05 2.03 -7.93
C ILE A 192 2.49 2.25 -7.47
N THR A 193 3.16 1.20 -7.01
CA THR A 193 4.56 1.27 -6.54
C THR A 193 5.50 1.72 -7.66
N LEU A 194 5.33 1.19 -8.86
CA LEU A 194 6.13 1.56 -10.03
C LEU A 194 5.93 3.04 -10.42
N SER A 195 4.70 3.57 -10.31
CA SER A 195 4.41 4.97 -10.58
C SER A 195 5.24 5.90 -9.69
N ALA A 196 5.44 5.52 -8.42
CA ALA A 196 6.30 6.22 -7.47
C ALA A 196 7.79 5.95 -7.75
N ALA A 197 8.18 4.72 -8.13
CA ALA A 197 9.57 4.38 -8.39
C ALA A 197 10.16 5.15 -9.59
N VAL A 198 9.39 5.36 -10.65
CA VAL A 198 9.89 6.07 -11.86
C VAL A 198 10.19 7.55 -11.62
N THR A 199 9.72 8.16 -10.54
CA THR A 199 10.05 9.56 -10.20
C THR A 199 11.55 9.74 -9.94
N PHE A 200 12.26 8.68 -9.54
CA PHE A 200 13.71 8.69 -9.32
C PHE A 200 14.51 8.71 -10.64
N LEU A 201 13.85 8.55 -11.79
CA LEU A 201 14.46 8.61 -13.11
C LEU A 201 14.44 10.04 -13.72
N THR A 202 13.94 11.02 -12.95
CA THR A 202 13.79 12.40 -13.40
C THR A 202 15.13 12.98 -13.89
N GLY A 203 15.09 13.62 -15.06
CA GLY A 203 16.26 14.29 -15.66
C GLY A 203 17.28 13.33 -16.28
N LEU A 204 17.08 12.01 -16.22
CA LEU A 204 17.98 11.06 -16.87
C LEU A 204 17.64 10.91 -18.35
N PRO A 205 18.61 11.04 -19.27
CA PRO A 205 18.42 10.75 -20.68
C PRO A 205 18.57 9.25 -20.98
N TRP A 206 17.97 8.76 -22.08
CA TRP A 206 18.05 7.35 -22.52
C TRP A 206 19.47 6.78 -22.60
N ARG A 207 20.46 7.61 -22.96
CA ARG A 207 21.88 7.22 -22.97
C ARG A 207 22.42 6.74 -21.62
N GLN A 208 21.72 7.00 -20.51
CA GLN A 208 22.06 6.55 -19.15
C GLN A 208 21.19 5.37 -18.69
N TRP A 209 20.74 4.50 -19.61
CA TRP A 209 19.87 3.36 -19.28
C TRP A 209 20.41 2.42 -18.18
N LEU A 210 21.74 2.23 -18.11
CA LEU A 210 22.36 1.46 -17.02
C LEU A 210 22.15 2.10 -15.65
N LYS A 211 22.22 3.43 -15.56
CA LYS A 211 21.92 4.18 -14.34
C LYS A 211 20.44 4.02 -13.96
N MET A 212 19.55 4.08 -14.95
CA MET A 212 18.11 3.88 -14.73
C MET A 212 17.82 2.46 -14.22
N ALA A 213 18.40 1.44 -14.84
CA ALA A 213 18.29 0.06 -14.40
C ALA A 213 18.84 -0.12 -12.97
N ALA A 214 20.02 0.43 -12.68
CA ALA A 214 20.61 0.37 -11.35
C ALA A 214 19.73 1.04 -10.28
N ILE A 215 19.13 2.19 -10.58
CA ILE A 215 18.18 2.86 -9.67
C ILE A 215 17.00 1.94 -9.38
N LEU A 216 16.34 1.40 -10.42
CA LEU A 216 15.16 0.54 -10.23
C LEU A 216 15.50 -0.75 -9.48
N ILE A 217 16.67 -1.34 -9.74
CA ILE A 217 17.18 -2.50 -9.00
C ILE A 217 17.38 -2.14 -7.54
N VAL A 218 18.05 -1.03 -7.22
CA VAL A 218 18.26 -0.59 -5.84
C VAL A 218 16.92 -0.34 -5.14
N LEU A 219 15.96 0.31 -5.79
CA LEU A 219 14.61 0.53 -5.24
C LEU A 219 13.90 -0.80 -4.94
N HIS A 220 13.99 -1.78 -5.83
CA HIS A 220 13.45 -3.12 -5.58
C HIS A 220 14.19 -3.86 -4.46
N LEU A 221 15.52 -3.77 -4.41
CA LEU A 221 16.32 -4.37 -3.34
C LEU A 221 16.01 -3.75 -1.98
N LEU A 222 15.79 -2.43 -1.89
CA LEU A 222 15.35 -1.79 -0.66
C LEU A 222 14.03 -2.38 -0.17
N MET A 223 13.06 -2.55 -1.06
CA MET A 223 11.78 -3.20 -0.73
C MET A 223 11.99 -4.63 -0.19
N VAL A 224 12.84 -5.43 -0.82
CA VAL A 224 13.16 -6.80 -0.37
C VAL A 224 13.90 -6.81 0.97
N ILE A 225 14.91 -5.94 1.16
CA ILE A 225 15.69 -5.80 2.41
C ILE A 225 14.77 -5.48 3.59
N PHE A 226 13.75 -4.65 3.37
CA PHE A 226 12.78 -4.29 4.40
C PHE A 226 11.62 -5.30 4.55
N GLY A 227 11.69 -6.44 3.86
CA GLY A 227 10.76 -7.57 4.02
C GLY A 227 9.45 -7.40 3.24
N PHE A 228 9.44 -6.57 2.20
CA PHE A 228 8.28 -6.35 1.33
C PHE A 228 8.45 -7.06 -0.01
N SER A 229 7.31 -7.32 -0.66
CA SER A 229 7.24 -8.03 -1.94
C SER A 229 6.35 -7.27 -2.91
N LEU A 230 6.83 -7.06 -4.13
CA LEU A 230 6.10 -6.34 -5.19
C LEU A 230 4.77 -7.01 -5.57
N PRO A 231 4.67 -8.35 -5.71
CA PRO A 231 3.39 -9.00 -5.99
C PRO A 231 2.40 -8.99 -4.81
N SER A 232 2.79 -8.52 -3.61
CA SER A 232 1.86 -8.48 -2.48
C SER A 232 0.96 -7.26 -2.50
N VAL A 233 -0.31 -7.43 -2.16
CA VAL A 233 -1.28 -6.33 -2.01
C VAL A 233 -1.18 -5.57 -0.68
N TYR A 234 -0.16 -5.87 0.14
CA TYR A 234 0.13 -5.10 1.34
C TYR A 234 0.50 -3.65 0.97
N VAL A 235 -0.03 -2.69 1.73
CA VAL A 235 0.16 -1.26 1.44
C VAL A 235 1.39 -0.64 2.09
N ASP A 236 2.05 -1.39 2.98
CA ASP A 236 3.16 -0.93 3.81
C ASP A 236 4.29 -0.34 2.95
N HIS A 237 4.66 -1.01 1.86
CA HIS A 237 5.71 -0.49 0.98
C HIS A 237 5.27 0.75 0.18
N ILE A 238 3.99 0.87 -0.16
CA ILE A 238 3.45 2.03 -0.89
C ILE A 238 3.63 3.31 -0.07
N LEU A 239 3.44 3.27 1.26
CA LEU A 239 3.67 4.45 2.12
C LEU A 239 5.10 4.98 2.00
N GLY A 240 6.09 4.09 2.04
CA GLY A 240 7.49 4.47 1.89
C GLY A 240 7.82 4.98 0.48
N PHE A 241 7.31 4.32 -0.56
CA PHE A 241 7.49 4.76 -1.94
C PHE A 241 6.84 6.10 -2.23
N PHE A 242 5.62 6.36 -1.73
CA PHE A 242 4.93 7.65 -1.91
C PHE A 242 5.67 8.78 -1.17
N PHE A 243 6.16 8.52 0.04
CA PHE A 243 7.03 9.47 0.75
C PHE A 243 8.29 9.80 -0.04
N GLY A 244 9.01 8.77 -0.51
CA GLY A 244 10.21 8.94 -1.33
C GLY A 244 9.93 9.67 -2.64
N ALA A 245 8.83 9.32 -3.33
CA ALA A 245 8.43 9.92 -4.60
C ALA A 245 7.99 11.37 -4.47
N LEU A 246 7.32 11.77 -3.37
CA LEU A 246 7.03 13.17 -3.06
C LEU A 246 8.31 13.99 -2.97
N LEU A 247 9.30 13.50 -2.21
CA LEU A 247 10.56 14.20 -1.99
C LEU A 247 11.46 14.15 -3.24
N ALA A 248 11.46 13.05 -3.99
CA ALA A 248 12.10 12.98 -5.30
C ALA A 248 11.47 13.99 -6.27
N SER A 249 10.14 14.05 -6.29
CA SER A 249 9.38 14.98 -7.13
C SER A 249 9.60 16.43 -6.78
N TYR A 250 10.00 16.73 -5.55
CA TYR A 250 10.27 18.11 -5.12
C TYR A 250 11.75 18.50 -5.22
N PHE A 251 12.66 17.57 -4.91
CA PHE A 251 14.10 17.88 -4.81
C PHE A 251 14.92 17.47 -6.03
N ILE A 252 14.52 16.48 -6.82
CA ILE A 252 15.26 16.15 -8.06
C ILE A 252 14.88 17.12 -9.18
N SER A 253 13.66 17.66 -9.14
CA SER A 253 13.22 18.65 -10.11
C SER A 253 13.80 20.04 -9.84
N ASP A 254 13.92 20.81 -10.92
CA ASP A 254 14.34 22.20 -10.86
C ASP A 254 13.17 23.15 -10.53
N ASP A 255 11.92 22.69 -10.61
CA ASP A 255 10.72 23.49 -10.31
C ASP A 255 10.30 23.38 -8.83
N ARG A 256 10.18 24.52 -8.15
CA ARG A 256 9.72 24.59 -6.74
C ARG A 256 8.56 25.56 -6.50
N GLY A 257 7.98 26.13 -7.55
CA GLY A 257 6.87 27.08 -7.46
C GLY A 257 5.49 26.44 -7.25
N PRO A 258 4.40 27.21 -7.43
CA PRO A 258 3.03 26.71 -7.29
C PRO A 258 2.72 25.46 -8.13
N ALA A 259 3.30 25.36 -9.34
CA ALA A 259 3.13 24.20 -10.21
C ALA A 259 3.73 22.91 -9.62
N ALA A 260 4.84 23.03 -8.87
CA ALA A 260 5.44 21.90 -8.16
C ALA A 260 4.55 21.49 -6.99
N VAL A 261 4.01 22.44 -6.23
CA VAL A 261 3.08 22.15 -5.14
C VAL A 261 1.82 21.45 -5.64
N LEU A 262 1.20 21.98 -6.71
CA LEU A 262 0.01 21.38 -7.33
C LEU A 262 0.24 19.91 -7.73
N ARG A 263 1.44 19.58 -8.24
CA ARG A 263 1.83 18.21 -8.58
C ARG A 263 1.89 17.28 -7.36
N LEU A 264 2.17 17.80 -6.16
CA LEU A 264 2.34 17.00 -4.94
C LEU A 264 1.04 16.81 -4.15
N LEU A 265 0.05 17.68 -4.34
CA LEU A 265 -1.19 17.67 -3.54
C LEU A 265 -1.96 16.36 -3.59
N PRO A 266 -2.17 15.70 -4.75
CA PRO A 266 -2.90 14.43 -4.78
C PRO A 266 -2.20 13.34 -3.96
N ALA A 267 -0.87 13.27 -4.04
CA ALA A 267 -0.08 12.30 -3.28
C ALA A 267 -0.06 12.60 -1.76
N LEU A 268 0.04 13.88 -1.38
CA LEU A 268 -0.09 14.30 0.02
C LEU A 268 -1.48 14.00 0.59
N PHE A 269 -2.53 14.21 -0.21
CA PHE A 269 -3.90 13.91 0.16
C PHE A 269 -4.13 12.40 0.29
N ILE A 270 -3.61 11.57 -0.62
CA ILE A 270 -3.94 10.13 -0.62
C ILE A 270 -3.14 9.31 0.39
N LEU A 271 -1.98 9.79 0.87
CA LEU A 271 -1.16 9.07 1.85
C LEU A 271 -1.92 8.60 3.11
N PRO A 272 -2.68 9.45 3.82
CA PRO A 272 -3.56 9.03 4.91
C PRO A 272 -4.66 8.03 4.50
N LEU A 273 -5.06 8.03 3.22
CA LEU A 273 -6.08 7.14 2.68
C LEU A 273 -5.53 5.80 2.17
N ILE A 274 -4.21 5.64 2.08
CA ILE A 274 -3.57 4.35 1.85
C ILE A 274 -3.62 3.51 3.13
N LYS A 275 -3.34 4.14 4.27
CA LYS A 275 -3.41 3.55 5.62
C LYS A 275 -3.41 4.71 6.63
N ALA A 276 -4.09 4.55 7.76
CA ALA A 276 -4.13 5.61 8.79
C ALA A 276 -2.73 6.12 9.21
N ALA A 277 -1.74 5.23 9.32
CA ALA A 277 -0.35 5.58 9.62
C ALA A 277 0.31 6.49 8.57
N GLY A 278 -0.21 6.53 7.34
CA GLY A 278 0.27 7.36 6.24
C GLY A 278 0.19 8.86 6.54
N ILE A 279 -0.62 9.29 7.51
CA ILE A 279 -0.64 10.69 7.97
C ILE A 279 0.71 11.16 8.50
N ILE A 280 1.45 10.32 9.24
CA ILE A 280 2.77 10.68 9.77
C ILE A 280 3.78 10.86 8.62
N PHE A 281 3.72 10.00 7.61
CA PHE A 281 4.56 10.11 6.41
C PHE A 281 4.24 11.38 5.63
N ALA A 282 2.95 11.66 5.41
CA ALA A 282 2.52 12.84 4.69
C ALA A 282 2.90 14.14 5.42
N LEU A 283 2.67 14.21 6.74
CA LEU A 283 3.05 15.37 7.55
C LEU A 283 4.57 15.56 7.63
N THR A 284 5.35 14.47 7.71
CA THR A 284 6.82 14.56 7.68
C THR A 284 7.30 15.10 6.33
N ALA A 285 6.78 14.59 5.20
CA ALA A 285 7.11 15.12 3.88
C ALA A 285 6.66 16.58 3.70
N ALA A 286 5.45 16.90 4.14
CA ALA A 286 4.89 18.25 4.13
C ALA A 286 5.73 19.23 4.94
N ALA A 287 6.22 18.83 6.12
CA ALA A 287 7.11 19.63 6.96
C ALA A 287 8.46 19.88 6.27
N ILE A 288 9.03 18.86 5.62
CA ILE A 288 10.28 18.99 4.85
C ILE A 288 10.12 19.99 3.70
N ILE A 289 9.06 19.85 2.91
CA ILE A 289 8.77 20.74 1.76
C ILE A 289 8.48 22.16 2.26
N THR A 290 7.69 22.31 3.33
CA THR A 290 7.36 23.61 3.93
C THR A 290 8.62 24.32 4.46
N ALA A 291 9.51 23.59 5.14
CA ALA A 291 10.76 24.14 5.64
C ALA A 291 11.65 24.67 4.50
N ASP A 292 11.65 24.00 3.35
CA ASP A 292 12.35 24.48 2.15
C ASP A 292 11.68 25.72 1.53
N GLN A 293 10.34 25.75 1.42
CA GLN A 293 9.57 26.90 0.90
C GLN A 293 9.74 28.17 1.75
N LEU A 294 9.76 28.03 3.07
CA LEU A 294 9.87 29.17 4.01
C LEU A 294 11.26 29.80 4.04
N ARG A 295 12.32 29.03 3.76
CA ARG A 295 13.69 29.57 3.68
C ARG A 295 13.93 30.46 2.46
N GLY A 296 13.02 30.43 1.49
CA GLY A 296 13.13 31.17 0.24
C GLY A 296 14.13 30.52 -0.73
N PRO A 297 14.21 31.02 -1.99
CA PRO A 297 15.11 30.47 -2.98
C PRO A 297 16.56 30.60 -2.49
N GLY A 298 17.19 29.47 -2.16
CA GLY A 298 18.64 29.42 -1.96
C GLY A 298 19.37 29.80 -3.25
N ALA A 299 20.67 30.13 -3.10
CA ALA A 299 21.58 30.74 -4.07
C ALA A 299 21.75 30.11 -5.49
N ARG A 300 20.88 29.18 -5.91
CA ARG A 300 20.97 28.46 -7.19
C ARG A 300 19.92 28.82 -8.24
N GLN A 301 18.89 29.63 -7.95
CA GLN A 301 17.95 30.04 -8.98
C GLN A 301 17.45 31.49 -8.84
N PRO A 302 17.39 32.24 -9.95
CA PRO A 302 16.67 33.50 -10.01
C PRO A 302 15.16 33.22 -9.93
N ASN A 303 14.50 34.05 -9.14
CA ASN A 303 13.07 34.12 -8.88
C ASN A 303 12.22 33.79 -10.13
N PRO A 304 11.51 32.63 -10.21
CA PRO A 304 10.49 32.46 -11.24
C PRO A 304 9.25 33.23 -10.77
N ALA A 305 9.28 34.55 -11.01
CA ALA A 305 8.34 35.56 -10.55
C ALA A 305 8.23 35.72 -9.03
N GLY A 306 8.19 36.97 -8.56
CA GLY A 306 8.09 37.33 -7.14
C GLY A 306 6.81 36.83 -6.48
N SER A 307 6.78 35.57 -6.04
CA SER A 307 5.75 35.08 -5.15
C SER A 307 5.83 35.88 -3.86
N ARG A 308 4.93 36.85 -3.69
CA ARG A 308 4.77 37.61 -2.45
C ARG A 308 4.68 36.62 -1.29
N LEU A 309 5.29 36.94 -0.14
CA LEU A 309 5.20 36.15 1.10
C LEU A 309 3.83 35.46 1.34
N PRO A 310 2.67 36.12 1.15
CA PRO A 310 1.35 35.48 1.26
C PRO A 310 1.14 34.26 0.34
N VAL A 311 1.67 34.27 -0.89
CA VAL A 311 1.57 33.13 -1.81
C VAL A 311 2.33 31.92 -1.25
N ARG A 312 3.55 32.14 -0.73
CA ARG A 312 4.35 31.07 -0.11
C ARG A 312 3.66 30.51 1.13
N LEU A 313 3.12 31.38 1.99
CA LEU A 313 2.35 30.96 3.16
C LEU A 313 1.11 30.16 2.77
N GLY A 314 0.39 30.59 1.73
CA GLY A 314 -0.76 29.86 1.19
C GLY A 314 -0.39 28.48 0.65
N LEU A 315 0.73 28.35 -0.06
CA LEU A 315 1.25 27.05 -0.52
C LEU A 315 1.63 26.14 0.65
N CYS A 316 2.34 26.66 1.65
CA CYS A 316 2.69 25.90 2.87
C CYS A 316 1.44 25.42 3.61
N ALA A 317 0.43 26.29 3.76
CA ALA A 317 -0.86 25.92 4.34
C ALA A 317 -1.52 24.78 3.55
N LEU A 318 -1.54 24.86 2.22
CA LEU A 318 -2.12 23.84 1.36
C LEU A 318 -1.40 22.48 1.48
N ILE A 319 -0.07 22.50 1.53
CA ILE A 319 0.79 21.31 1.73
C ILE A 319 0.50 20.63 3.07
N LEU A 320 0.37 21.42 4.15
CA LEU A 320 0.12 20.91 5.50
C LEU A 320 -1.34 20.46 5.70
N LEU A 321 -2.29 21.17 5.11
CA LEU A 321 -3.72 20.88 5.27
C LEU A 321 -4.18 19.68 4.44
N ALA A 322 -3.60 19.42 3.27
CA ALA A 322 -4.00 18.30 2.40
C ALA A 322 -4.12 16.94 3.12
N PRO A 323 -3.09 16.46 3.87
CA PRO A 323 -3.21 15.19 4.59
C PRO A 323 -4.20 15.24 5.76
N VAL A 324 -4.32 16.38 6.45
CA VAL A 324 -5.25 16.53 7.58
C VAL A 324 -6.70 16.50 7.11
N VAL A 325 -7.01 17.21 6.03
CA VAL A 325 -8.34 17.21 5.40
C VAL A 325 -8.70 15.79 4.97
N SER A 326 -7.79 15.10 4.30
CA SER A 326 -7.98 13.73 3.85
C SER A 326 -8.29 12.74 5.00
N ALA A 327 -7.49 12.76 6.06
CA ALA A 327 -7.74 11.91 7.22
C ALA A 327 -9.11 12.23 7.86
N LYS A 328 -9.48 13.52 7.93
CA LYS A 328 -10.74 13.97 8.51
C LYS A 328 -11.95 13.61 7.65
N THR A 329 -11.83 13.62 6.31
CA THR A 329 -12.94 13.18 5.43
C THR A 329 -13.24 11.70 5.64
N TRP A 330 -12.20 10.86 5.80
CA TRP A 330 -12.40 9.44 6.08
C TRP A 330 -12.93 9.18 7.48
N SER A 331 -12.37 9.84 8.52
CA SER A 331 -12.90 9.72 9.89
C SER A 331 -14.39 10.04 9.93
N ARG A 332 -14.81 11.15 9.31
CA ARG A 332 -16.23 11.54 9.24
C ARG A 332 -17.09 10.51 8.50
N HIS A 333 -16.54 9.83 7.49
CA HIS A 333 -17.25 8.76 6.78
C HIS A 333 -17.49 7.57 7.71
N VAL A 334 -16.44 7.13 8.41
CA VAL A 334 -16.49 6.03 9.38
C VAL A 334 -17.48 6.34 10.50
N ASP A 335 -17.45 7.56 11.03
CA ASP A 335 -18.38 8.02 12.07
C ASP A 335 -19.84 7.94 11.59
N LYS A 336 -20.11 8.39 10.35
CA LYS A 336 -21.45 8.34 9.75
C LYS A 336 -21.95 6.91 9.50
N MET A 337 -21.04 5.97 9.21
CA MET A 337 -21.42 4.56 9.07
C MET A 337 -21.82 3.94 10.42
N GLY A 338 -21.43 4.53 11.55
CA GLY A 338 -21.73 4.00 12.88
C GLY A 338 -21.17 2.57 13.05
N ILE A 339 -19.95 2.36 12.57
CA ILE A 339 -19.19 1.12 12.74
C ILE A 339 -18.17 1.27 13.87
N SER A 340 -17.82 0.15 14.51
CA SER A 340 -16.76 0.14 15.51
C SER A 340 -15.39 0.32 14.84
N ILE A 341 -14.53 1.15 15.45
CA ILE A 341 -13.13 1.30 15.05
C ILE A 341 -12.38 0.02 15.38
N THR A 342 -11.56 -0.48 14.45
CA THR A 342 -10.88 -1.78 14.60
C THR A 342 -9.79 -1.75 15.67
N LEU A 343 -9.03 -0.66 15.71
CA LEU A 343 -8.01 -0.41 16.73
C LEU A 343 -8.41 0.82 17.54
N PRO A 344 -9.42 0.70 18.42
CA PRO A 344 -9.88 1.83 19.20
C PRO A 344 -8.79 2.27 20.15
N LEU A 345 -8.61 3.58 20.27
CA LEU A 345 -7.71 4.17 21.25
C LEU A 345 -8.42 4.15 22.60
N LYS A 346 -8.03 3.25 23.50
CA LYS A 346 -8.67 3.11 24.83
C LYS A 346 -8.21 4.15 25.86
N ALA A 347 -7.33 5.08 25.45
CA ALA A 347 -6.69 6.05 26.31
C ALA A 347 -6.44 7.35 25.54
N GLY A 348 -6.42 8.47 26.26
CA GLY A 348 -6.16 9.80 25.70
C GLY A 348 -4.72 10.27 25.92
N LEU A 349 -4.43 11.50 25.49
CA LEU A 349 -3.10 12.12 25.69
C LEU A 349 -2.75 12.27 27.18
N ALA A 350 -3.75 12.43 28.05
CA ALA A 350 -3.55 12.51 29.50
C ALA A 350 -2.96 11.23 30.09
N ASP A 351 -3.21 10.08 29.46
CA ASP A 351 -2.77 8.77 29.94
C ASP A 351 -1.32 8.46 29.57
N ILE A 352 -0.68 9.24 28.69
CA ILE A 352 0.68 8.97 28.16
C ILE A 352 1.71 8.72 29.27
N LYS A 353 1.56 9.39 30.43
CA LYS A 353 2.49 9.27 31.55
C LYS A 353 2.25 8.03 32.43
N ARG A 354 1.04 7.45 32.38
CA ARG A 354 0.63 6.34 33.27
C ARG A 354 1.55 5.11 33.17
N PRO A 355 1.93 4.62 31.98
CA PRO A 355 2.80 3.44 31.82
C PRO A 355 4.20 3.63 32.41
N PHE A 356 4.63 4.88 32.62
CA PHE A 356 5.93 5.26 33.16
C PHE A 356 5.89 5.66 34.64
N SER A 357 4.74 5.44 35.29
CA SER A 357 4.49 5.84 36.68
C SER A 357 4.32 4.62 37.60
N ALA A 358 4.20 4.84 38.91
CA ALA A 358 3.84 3.80 39.86
C ALA A 358 2.48 3.14 39.56
N ALA A 359 1.62 3.78 38.76
CA ALA A 359 0.31 3.26 38.33
C ALA A 359 0.37 2.34 37.08
N ALA A 360 1.58 2.00 36.60
CA ALA A 360 1.78 1.12 35.45
C ALA A 360 1.37 -0.33 35.79
N THR A 361 0.60 -0.94 34.89
CA THR A 361 0.22 -2.36 35.01
C THR A 361 1.39 -3.28 34.64
N GLU A 362 1.34 -4.56 35.03
CA GLU A 362 2.34 -5.55 34.60
C GLU A 362 2.39 -5.70 33.07
N ARG A 363 1.25 -5.55 32.40
CA ARG A 363 1.19 -5.49 30.93
C ARG A 363 1.98 -4.31 30.40
N ASP A 364 1.83 -3.13 30.99
CA ASP A 364 2.54 -1.91 30.58
C ASP A 364 4.04 -2.10 30.72
N LYS A 365 4.49 -2.56 31.89
CA LYS A 365 5.91 -2.84 32.17
C LYS A 365 6.50 -3.85 31.19
N THR A 366 5.79 -4.97 30.96
CA THR A 366 6.24 -6.01 30.02
C THR A 366 6.32 -5.47 28.60
N THR A 367 5.33 -4.67 28.18
CA THR A 367 5.28 -4.08 26.83
C THR A 367 6.41 -3.08 26.64
N LEU A 368 6.65 -2.20 27.62
CA LEU A 368 7.73 -1.22 27.61
C LEU A 368 9.09 -1.90 27.55
N LEU A 369 9.35 -2.87 28.43
CA LEU A 369 10.60 -3.63 28.45
C LEU A 369 10.85 -4.36 27.12
N ASN A 370 9.82 -5.01 26.58
CA ASN A 370 9.94 -5.69 25.30
C ASN A 370 10.16 -4.70 24.15
N PHE A 371 9.51 -3.53 24.19
CA PHE A 371 9.69 -2.48 23.17
C PHE A 371 11.10 -1.91 23.22
N GLU A 372 11.60 -1.56 24.41
CA GLU A 372 12.98 -1.12 24.63
C GLU A 372 13.97 -2.15 24.11
N ASN A 373 13.82 -3.42 24.53
CA ASN A 373 14.64 -4.52 24.04
C ASN A 373 14.56 -4.64 22.52
N ALA A 374 13.38 -4.57 21.91
CA ALA A 374 13.23 -4.64 20.46
C ALA A 374 13.86 -3.45 19.73
N PHE A 375 13.87 -2.28 20.36
CA PHE A 375 14.34 -1.02 19.78
C PHE A 375 15.88 -0.90 19.82
N PHE A 376 16.51 -1.39 20.90
CA PHE A 376 17.95 -1.30 21.12
C PHE A 376 18.71 -2.61 20.88
N SER A 377 18.06 -3.77 20.98
CA SER A 377 18.70 -5.09 20.84
C SER A 377 18.14 -5.91 19.67
N LYS A 378 18.91 -6.90 19.19
CA LYS A 378 18.50 -7.77 18.08
C LYS A 378 17.41 -8.73 18.53
N ARG A 379 16.15 -8.44 18.19
CA ARG A 379 15.03 -9.37 18.42
C ARG A 379 14.85 -10.42 17.32
N ALA A 380 15.40 -10.18 16.11
CA ALA A 380 15.32 -11.07 14.96
C ALA A 380 16.73 -11.45 14.46
N LYS A 381 16.90 -12.69 13.99
CA LYS A 381 18.21 -13.28 13.70
C LYS A 381 19.08 -12.52 12.68
N ASN A 382 18.58 -11.55 11.91
CA ASN A 382 19.34 -10.92 10.82
C ASN A 382 19.10 -9.40 10.59
N SER A 383 18.48 -8.66 11.51
CA SER A 383 18.23 -7.21 11.32
C SER A 383 18.96 -6.33 12.34
N LEU A 384 19.48 -5.18 11.89
CA LEU A 384 19.98 -4.13 12.78
C LEU A 384 18.85 -3.61 13.68
N PRO A 385 19.09 -3.34 14.98
CA PRO A 385 18.06 -2.75 15.83
C PRO A 385 17.62 -1.38 15.31
N PRO A 386 16.34 -0.98 15.51
CA PRO A 386 15.80 0.28 15.02
C PRO A 386 16.63 1.52 15.40
N PHE A 387 17.13 1.59 16.63
CA PHE A 387 18.00 2.68 17.06
C PHE A 387 19.25 2.82 16.19
N PHE A 388 19.97 1.73 15.93
CA PHE A 388 21.17 1.73 15.11
C PHE A 388 20.87 2.02 13.63
N MET A 389 19.73 1.56 13.12
CA MET A 389 19.29 1.89 11.76
C MET A 389 19.00 3.39 11.62
N ALA A 390 18.31 3.99 12.59
CA ALA A 390 18.05 5.43 12.62
C ALA A 390 19.37 6.23 12.69
N LEU A 391 20.33 5.79 13.52
CA LEU A 391 21.66 6.39 13.60
C LEU A 391 22.40 6.29 12.26
N LEU A 392 22.41 5.10 11.64
CA LEU A 392 23.07 4.86 10.35
C LEU A 392 22.50 5.76 9.25
N LEU A 393 21.17 5.85 9.13
CA LEU A 393 20.52 6.67 8.12
C LEU A 393 20.68 8.18 8.39
N THR A 394 20.71 8.57 9.66
CA THR A 394 21.03 9.96 10.05
C THR A 394 22.47 10.30 9.69
N ALA A 395 23.43 9.43 10.02
CA ALA A 395 24.84 9.60 9.68
C ALA A 395 25.03 9.66 8.17
N LEU A 396 24.37 8.78 7.40
CA LEU A 396 24.38 8.80 5.95
C LEU A 396 23.85 10.14 5.40
N GLY A 397 22.72 10.63 5.92
CA GLY A 397 22.18 11.95 5.53
C GLY A 397 23.16 13.10 5.79
N ILE A 398 23.83 13.09 6.95
CA ILE A 398 24.85 14.08 7.30
C ILE A 398 26.08 13.97 6.38
N LEU A 399 26.54 12.76 6.07
CA LEU A 399 27.65 12.51 5.14
C LEU A 399 27.32 13.00 3.73
N LEU A 400 26.12 12.74 3.24
CA LEU A 400 25.63 13.25 1.96
C LEU A 400 25.54 14.78 1.97
N ALA A 401 25.13 15.38 3.10
CA ALA A 401 25.15 16.82 3.27
C ALA A 401 26.56 17.42 3.23
N LYS A 402 27.60 16.69 3.61
CA LYS A 402 29.00 17.17 3.49
C LYS A 402 29.49 17.14 2.03
N LYS A 403 28.92 16.28 1.19
CA LYS A 403 29.25 16.15 -0.24
C LYS A 403 28.48 17.12 -1.15
N GLY A 404 27.55 17.91 -0.61
CA GLY A 404 26.81 18.89 -1.40
C GLY A 404 27.73 20.03 -1.85
N LYS A 405 27.55 20.48 -3.11
CA LYS A 405 28.45 21.43 -3.75
C LYS A 405 28.30 22.87 -3.22
N HIS A 406 27.18 23.19 -2.57
CA HIS A 406 26.92 24.53 -2.05
C HIS A 406 26.43 24.52 -0.60
N PRO A 407 26.75 25.55 0.20
CA PRO A 407 26.31 25.65 1.60
C PRO A 407 24.79 25.54 1.78
N GLY A 408 24.02 26.16 0.87
CA GLY A 408 22.56 26.06 0.87
C GLY A 408 22.07 24.64 0.62
N GLU A 409 22.79 23.85 -0.19
CA GLU A 409 22.47 22.44 -0.44
C GLU A 409 22.67 21.57 0.80
N ASN A 410 23.75 21.84 1.52
CA ASN A 410 24.10 21.11 2.73
C ASN A 410 23.06 21.37 3.85
N ALA A 411 22.58 22.61 3.95
CA ALA A 411 21.61 23.01 4.97
C ALA A 411 20.25 22.31 4.81
N TRP A 412 19.72 22.17 3.59
CA TRP A 412 18.42 21.50 3.39
C TRP A 412 18.52 19.99 3.55
N ILE A 413 19.62 19.34 3.13
CA ILE A 413 19.84 17.90 3.37
C ILE A 413 19.84 17.62 4.87
N ARG A 414 20.56 18.43 5.66
CA ARG A 414 20.57 18.31 7.14
C ARG A 414 19.17 18.50 7.72
N THR A 415 18.47 19.54 7.28
CA THR A 415 17.12 19.86 7.80
C THR A 415 16.13 18.74 7.47
N SER A 416 16.16 18.23 6.24
CA SER A 416 15.31 17.12 5.82
C SER A 416 15.62 15.84 6.60
N THR A 417 16.90 15.57 6.87
CA THR A 417 17.34 14.44 7.69
C THR A 417 16.84 14.56 9.14
N LEU A 418 16.97 15.76 9.75
CA LEU A 418 16.51 16.01 11.11
C LEU A 418 14.98 15.96 11.26
N LEU A 419 14.25 16.51 10.28
CA LEU A 419 12.78 16.42 10.26
C LEU A 419 12.32 14.97 10.05
N THR A 420 13.05 14.18 9.27
CA THR A 420 12.77 12.74 9.11
C THR A 420 13.04 11.98 10.42
N LEU A 421 14.12 12.30 11.14
CA LEU A 421 14.39 11.75 12.47
C LEU A 421 13.28 12.13 13.47
N ALA A 422 12.82 13.39 13.46
CA ALA A 422 11.68 13.82 14.29
C ALA A 422 10.39 13.05 13.93
N GLY A 423 10.12 12.86 12.64
CA GLY A 423 9.01 12.03 12.16
C GLY A 423 9.13 10.57 12.59
N PHE A 424 10.34 10.00 12.60
CA PHE A 424 10.60 8.64 13.07
C PHE A 424 10.34 8.49 14.58
N ILE A 425 10.74 9.47 15.38
CA ILE A 425 10.48 9.50 16.82
C ILE A 425 8.96 9.55 17.06
N ALA A 426 8.24 10.44 16.36
CA ALA A 426 6.78 10.54 16.46
C ALA A 426 6.09 9.25 16.03
N TYR A 427 6.53 8.62 14.94
CA TYR A 427 6.01 7.34 14.46
C TYR A 427 6.24 6.21 15.48
N SER A 428 7.46 6.10 16.01
CA SER A 428 7.82 5.07 16.98
C SER A 428 7.03 5.21 18.29
N ALA A 429 6.86 6.45 18.76
CA ALA A 429 6.03 6.76 19.91
C ALA A 429 4.56 6.38 19.65
N GLY A 430 4.03 6.67 18.46
CA GLY A 430 2.68 6.26 18.06
C GLY A 430 2.50 4.74 18.06
N ILE A 431 3.47 3.98 17.53
CA ILE A 431 3.43 2.51 17.55
C ILE A 431 3.49 1.96 18.98
N LEU A 432 4.35 2.50 19.84
CA LEU A 432 4.39 2.13 21.26
C LEU A 432 3.04 2.39 21.93
N PHE A 433 2.45 3.56 21.68
CA PHE A 433 1.15 3.93 22.21
C PHE A 433 0.05 2.94 21.77
N LEU A 434 0.07 2.49 20.52
CA LEU A 434 -0.86 1.45 20.05
C LEU A 434 -0.65 0.12 20.79
N TYR A 435 0.58 -0.31 21.04
CA TYR A 435 0.83 -1.57 21.78
C TYR A 435 0.32 -1.54 23.22
N LEU A 436 0.44 -0.38 23.87
CA LEU A 436 -0.05 -0.17 25.23
C LEU A 436 -1.58 -0.15 25.28
N TYR A 437 -2.24 0.58 24.37
CA TYR A 437 -3.65 0.93 24.54
C TYR A 437 -4.63 0.33 23.52
N SER A 438 -4.17 -0.09 22.33
CA SER A 438 -5.06 -0.60 21.27
C SER A 438 -4.93 -2.09 21.02
N PHE A 439 -3.70 -2.63 20.94
CA PHE A 439 -3.50 -4.06 20.68
C PHE A 439 -4.07 -4.94 21.79
N THR A 440 -4.36 -6.21 21.46
CA THR A 440 -4.83 -7.19 22.44
C THR A 440 -3.79 -7.48 23.52
N GLY A 441 -4.21 -8.08 24.63
CA GLY A 441 -3.27 -8.53 25.69
C GLY A 441 -2.27 -9.58 25.20
N TYR A 442 -2.58 -10.28 24.09
CA TYR A 442 -1.67 -11.20 23.43
C TYR A 442 -0.64 -10.47 22.57
N GLU A 443 -1.09 -9.54 21.72
CA GLU A 443 -0.26 -8.89 20.70
C GLU A 443 0.61 -7.76 21.24
N GLY A 444 0.09 -6.96 22.18
CA GLY A 444 0.76 -5.79 22.76
C GLY A 444 2.12 -6.14 23.35
N PRO A 445 2.17 -6.96 24.42
CA PRO A 445 3.43 -7.38 25.04
C PRO A 445 4.36 -8.14 24.08
N ARG A 446 3.83 -8.87 23.09
CA ARG A 446 4.64 -9.59 22.09
C ARG A 446 5.20 -8.68 20.99
N LEU A 447 4.72 -7.45 20.88
CA LEU A 447 4.98 -6.52 19.77
C LEU A 447 4.71 -7.17 18.41
N ALA A 448 3.51 -7.72 18.25
CA ALA A 448 3.10 -8.35 16.99
C ALA A 448 3.36 -7.40 15.81
N SER A 449 4.02 -7.91 14.76
CA SER A 449 4.41 -7.15 13.56
C SER A 449 5.38 -5.97 13.75
N PHE A 450 6.07 -5.85 14.88
CA PHE A 450 7.00 -4.73 15.16
C PHE A 450 8.01 -4.48 14.04
N GLY A 451 8.68 -5.54 13.57
CA GLY A 451 9.67 -5.43 12.50
C GLY A 451 9.08 -4.85 11.21
N ARG A 452 7.87 -5.31 10.83
CA ARG A 452 7.14 -4.77 9.67
C ARG A 452 6.85 -3.28 9.84
N TYR A 453 6.36 -2.86 11.01
CA TYR A 453 6.04 -1.45 11.26
C TYR A 453 7.27 -0.55 11.17
N MET A 454 8.41 -0.97 11.72
CA MET A 454 9.66 -0.20 11.64
C MET A 454 10.22 -0.15 10.21
N SER A 455 10.13 -1.25 9.47
CA SER A 455 10.55 -1.35 8.06
C SER A 455 9.89 -0.31 7.16
N ILE A 456 8.64 0.08 7.41
CA ILE A 456 7.94 1.11 6.62
C ILE A 456 8.72 2.43 6.66
N PHE A 457 9.07 2.88 7.86
CA PHE A 457 9.72 4.17 8.06
C PHE A 457 11.18 4.14 7.60
N PHE A 458 11.89 3.04 7.85
CA PHE A 458 13.27 2.90 7.36
C PHE A 458 13.36 2.84 5.84
N MET A 459 12.39 2.23 5.17
CA MET A 459 12.32 2.29 3.71
C MET A 459 12.08 3.71 3.22
N ALA A 460 11.13 4.45 3.82
CA ALA A 460 10.88 5.85 3.48
C ALA A 460 12.14 6.72 3.66
N TRP A 461 12.87 6.52 4.75
CA TRP A 461 14.10 7.25 5.05
C TRP A 461 15.26 6.86 4.11
N ALA A 462 15.41 5.57 3.78
CA ALA A 462 16.38 5.11 2.79
C ALA A 462 16.10 5.72 1.40
N LEU A 463 14.83 5.83 1.01
CA LEU A 463 14.42 6.48 -0.23
C LEU A 463 14.74 7.98 -0.23
N LEU A 464 14.58 8.68 0.90
CA LEU A 464 15.05 10.06 1.04
C LEU A 464 16.57 10.17 0.89
N ALA A 465 17.35 9.27 1.50
CA ALA A 465 18.79 9.23 1.30
C ALA A 465 19.15 8.98 -0.17
N ALA A 466 18.39 8.15 -0.89
CA ALA A 466 18.55 7.94 -2.32
C ALA A 466 18.29 9.22 -3.14
N VAL A 467 17.28 10.03 -2.78
CA VAL A 467 17.05 11.35 -3.40
C VAL A 467 18.29 12.24 -3.28
N PHE A 468 18.91 12.31 -2.10
CA PHE A 468 20.11 13.12 -1.89
C PHE A 468 21.33 12.56 -2.64
N PHE A 469 21.47 11.24 -2.66
CA PHE A 469 22.54 10.57 -3.40
C PHE A 469 22.46 10.86 -4.91
N LEU A 470 21.27 10.73 -5.50
CA LEU A 470 21.05 10.97 -6.93
C LEU A 470 21.25 12.42 -7.35
N ARG A 471 21.00 13.36 -6.43
CA ARG A 471 21.22 14.79 -6.65
C ARG A 471 22.69 15.21 -6.43
N GLY A 472 23.44 14.44 -5.62
CA GLY A 472 24.83 14.76 -5.27
C GLY A 472 25.84 14.49 -6.40
N PRO A 473 27.07 15.06 -6.32
CA PRO A 473 28.16 14.78 -7.27
C PRO A 473 28.58 13.31 -7.29
N ALA A 474 28.23 12.53 -6.25
CA ALA A 474 28.49 11.11 -6.16
C ALA A 474 27.72 10.28 -7.21
N ALA A 475 26.65 10.82 -7.79
CA ALA A 475 25.93 10.21 -8.90
C ALA A 475 26.71 10.42 -10.22
N GLY A 476 27.93 9.86 -10.29
CA GLY A 476 28.83 9.97 -11.44
C GLY A 476 28.26 9.45 -12.76
N ASP A 477 28.99 9.66 -13.85
CA ASP A 477 28.59 9.18 -15.17
C ASP A 477 28.66 7.65 -15.24
N SER A 478 27.51 6.99 -15.45
CA SER A 478 27.42 5.53 -15.60
C SER A 478 28.30 4.94 -16.71
N ARG A 479 28.77 5.76 -17.66
CA ARG A 479 29.74 5.35 -18.69
C ARG A 479 31.06 4.88 -18.08
N LEU A 480 31.44 5.48 -16.95
CA LEU A 480 32.68 5.21 -16.22
C LEU A 480 32.60 3.95 -15.34
N LEU A 481 31.44 3.25 -15.29
CA LEU A 481 31.32 2.00 -14.55
C LEU A 481 32.19 0.90 -15.20
N PRO A 482 32.96 0.13 -14.41
CA PRO A 482 33.72 -1.00 -14.91
C PRO A 482 32.79 -2.10 -15.46
N ALA A 483 33.30 -2.91 -16.39
CA ALA A 483 32.50 -3.91 -17.11
C ALA A 483 31.78 -4.91 -16.17
N TRP A 484 32.45 -5.34 -15.09
CA TRP A 484 31.86 -6.24 -14.09
C TRP A 484 30.64 -5.63 -13.38
N ALA A 485 30.64 -4.32 -13.12
CA ALA A 485 29.53 -3.65 -12.46
C ALA A 485 28.32 -3.55 -13.40
N LYS A 486 28.57 -3.30 -14.69
CA LYS A 486 27.54 -3.32 -15.74
C LYS A 486 26.93 -4.71 -15.88
N ALA A 487 27.76 -5.76 -15.93
CA ALA A 487 27.33 -7.15 -15.97
C ALA A 487 26.49 -7.52 -14.74
N LEU A 488 26.91 -7.09 -13.54
CA LEU A 488 26.17 -7.33 -12.31
C LEU A 488 24.79 -6.65 -12.32
N ILE A 489 24.71 -5.39 -12.77
CA ILE A 489 23.42 -4.67 -12.90
C ILE A 489 22.48 -5.44 -13.84
N ILE A 490 22.98 -5.89 -14.99
CA ILE A 490 22.17 -6.66 -15.95
C ILE A 490 21.74 -8.01 -15.37
N LEU A 491 22.67 -8.73 -14.72
CA LEU A 491 22.39 -10.03 -14.11
C LEU A 491 21.35 -9.92 -13.00
N VAL A 492 21.52 -8.97 -12.08
CA VAL A 492 20.57 -8.72 -10.98
C VAL A 492 19.23 -8.26 -11.55
N GLY A 493 19.22 -7.31 -12.49
CA GLY A 493 17.98 -6.85 -13.13
C GLY A 493 17.21 -7.98 -13.80
N THR A 494 17.90 -8.85 -14.55
CA THR A 494 17.31 -10.02 -15.19
C THR A 494 16.79 -11.02 -14.15
N GLY A 495 17.58 -11.31 -13.12
CA GLY A 495 17.18 -12.18 -12.02
C GLY A 495 15.93 -11.68 -11.29
N LEU A 496 15.78 -10.36 -11.08
CA LEU A 496 14.59 -9.78 -10.47
C LEU A 496 13.35 -9.88 -11.36
N ILE A 497 13.49 -9.63 -12.67
CA ILE A 497 12.39 -9.78 -13.63
C ILE A 497 11.95 -11.25 -13.71
N LEU A 498 12.91 -12.19 -13.82
CA LEU A 498 12.62 -13.62 -13.85
C LEU A 498 12.02 -14.10 -12.53
N ASN A 499 12.56 -13.67 -11.39
CA ASN A 499 11.99 -14.01 -10.08
C ASN A 499 10.56 -13.46 -9.92
N GLY A 500 10.27 -12.27 -10.43
CA GLY A 500 8.92 -11.71 -10.48
C GLY A 500 7.98 -12.47 -11.42
N ALA A 501 8.45 -12.85 -12.61
CA ALA A 501 7.69 -13.61 -13.61
C ALA A 501 7.44 -15.07 -13.20
N ILE A 502 8.34 -15.62 -12.38
CA ILE A 502 8.29 -17.00 -11.86
C ILE A 502 7.82 -17.00 -10.40
N HIS A 503 7.41 -15.84 -9.82
CA HIS A 503 6.99 -15.78 -8.44
C HIS A 503 5.69 -16.57 -8.25
N GLN A 504 5.85 -17.84 -7.92
CA GLN A 504 4.77 -18.69 -7.46
C GLN A 504 4.80 -18.72 -5.95
N PRO A 505 3.63 -18.73 -5.29
CA PRO A 505 3.57 -19.08 -3.90
C PRO A 505 4.35 -20.38 -3.66
N PRO A 506 4.99 -20.55 -2.50
CA PRO A 506 5.65 -21.80 -2.14
C PRO A 506 4.74 -23.00 -2.43
N ALA A 507 5.25 -24.08 -3.03
CA ALA A 507 4.44 -25.21 -3.49
C ALA A 507 3.44 -25.72 -2.44
N LYS A 508 3.85 -25.78 -1.16
CA LYS A 508 2.98 -26.13 -0.03
C LYS A 508 1.77 -25.20 0.12
N LYS A 509 1.94 -23.88 -0.06
CA LYS A 509 0.84 -22.92 -0.01
C LYS A 509 -0.08 -23.06 -1.22
N THR A 510 0.48 -23.35 -2.39
CA THR A 510 -0.32 -23.58 -3.62
C THR A 510 -1.18 -24.84 -3.49
N GLU A 511 -0.60 -25.94 -3.00
CA GLU A 511 -1.33 -27.18 -2.72
C GLU A 511 -2.43 -26.95 -1.66
N PHE A 512 -2.10 -26.25 -0.59
CA PHE A 512 -3.06 -25.86 0.44
C PHE A 512 -4.23 -25.02 -0.13
N ARG A 513 -3.92 -24.02 -0.97
CA ARG A 513 -4.93 -23.19 -1.66
C ARG A 513 -5.82 -24.05 -2.55
N LYS A 514 -5.27 -25.02 -3.27
CA LYS A 514 -6.05 -25.94 -4.10
C LYS A 514 -7.10 -26.70 -3.27
N ILE A 515 -6.68 -27.28 -2.14
CA ILE A 515 -7.59 -28.02 -1.23
C ILE A 515 -8.71 -27.11 -0.69
N ILE A 516 -8.36 -25.89 -0.27
CA ILE A 516 -9.36 -24.93 0.22
C ILE A 516 -10.33 -24.50 -0.89
N ASN A 517 -9.82 -24.20 -2.08
CA ASN A 517 -10.63 -23.75 -3.20
C ASN A 517 -11.62 -24.84 -3.63
N GLU A 518 -11.22 -26.11 -3.63
CA GLU A 518 -12.12 -27.24 -3.90
C GLU A 518 -13.25 -27.34 -2.85
N LYS A 519 -12.91 -27.23 -1.56
CA LYS A 519 -13.90 -27.22 -0.46
C LYS A 519 -14.85 -26.04 -0.57
N ALA A 520 -14.33 -24.84 -0.80
CA ALA A 520 -15.11 -23.62 -0.91
C ALA A 520 -16.02 -23.64 -2.15
N ALA A 521 -15.53 -24.09 -3.30
CA ALA A 521 -16.31 -24.20 -4.52
C ALA A 521 -17.50 -25.17 -4.36
N ARG A 522 -17.28 -26.34 -3.74
CA ARG A 522 -18.38 -27.28 -3.43
C ARG A 522 -19.39 -26.67 -2.46
N ALA A 523 -18.91 -25.96 -1.43
CA ALA A 523 -19.80 -25.31 -0.48
C ALA A 523 -20.64 -24.22 -1.17
N LEU A 524 -20.03 -23.38 -2.01
CA LEU A 524 -20.68 -22.32 -2.76
C LEU A 524 -21.70 -22.84 -3.79
N SER A 525 -21.51 -24.03 -4.36
CA SER A 525 -22.49 -24.63 -5.28
C SER A 525 -23.73 -25.18 -4.56
N LEU A 526 -23.68 -25.37 -3.24
CA LEU A 526 -24.75 -25.94 -2.43
C LEU A 526 -25.44 -24.90 -1.52
N MET A 527 -24.78 -23.78 -1.22
CA MET A 527 -25.32 -22.74 -0.36
C MET A 527 -25.94 -21.57 -1.15
N PRO A 528 -27.08 -21.02 -0.72
CA PRO A 528 -27.59 -19.78 -1.31
C PRO A 528 -26.70 -18.59 -0.95
N ALA A 529 -26.77 -17.53 -1.77
CA ALA A 529 -26.07 -16.28 -1.49
C ALA A 529 -26.54 -15.66 -0.15
N GLY A 530 -25.61 -15.14 0.63
CA GLY A 530 -25.87 -14.55 1.95
C GLY A 530 -25.96 -15.56 3.10
N ALA A 531 -25.87 -16.87 2.83
CA ALA A 531 -25.91 -17.90 3.87
C ALA A 531 -24.74 -17.75 4.86
N ARG A 532 -25.04 -17.88 6.16
CA ARG A 532 -24.06 -17.77 7.24
C ARG A 532 -23.40 -19.12 7.50
N THR A 533 -22.07 -19.17 7.42
CA THR A 533 -21.30 -20.42 7.58
C THR A 533 -20.38 -20.37 8.79
N TYR A 534 -20.55 -21.30 9.74
CA TYR A 534 -19.61 -21.50 10.83
C TYR A 534 -18.39 -22.28 10.33
N LEU A 535 -17.20 -21.75 10.51
CA LEU A 535 -15.95 -22.39 10.12
C LEU A 535 -15.33 -23.13 11.30
N VAL A 536 -14.97 -24.39 11.09
CA VAL A 536 -14.20 -25.19 12.06
C VAL A 536 -12.84 -25.53 11.47
N TRP A 537 -11.79 -25.24 12.22
CA TRP A 537 -10.42 -25.56 11.90
C TRP A 537 -9.61 -25.76 13.19
N GLN A 538 -9.31 -27.01 13.52
CA GLN A 538 -8.59 -27.35 14.75
C GLN A 538 -7.09 -27.05 14.64
N ASN A 539 -6.52 -26.58 15.74
CA ASN A 539 -5.06 -26.42 15.92
C ASN A 539 -4.37 -25.62 14.80
N ASP A 540 -5.01 -24.54 14.33
CA ASP A 540 -4.49 -23.63 13.31
C ASP A 540 -4.31 -22.22 13.87
N ASN A 541 -3.29 -21.52 13.37
CA ASN A 541 -2.94 -20.16 13.82
C ASN A 541 -3.76 -19.05 13.16
N GLY A 542 -4.79 -19.42 12.39
CA GLY A 542 -5.72 -18.53 11.72
C GLY A 542 -5.51 -18.43 10.21
N TYR A 543 -4.40 -18.91 9.64
CA TYR A 543 -4.16 -18.79 8.20
C TYR A 543 -5.20 -19.56 7.38
N GLY A 544 -5.45 -20.84 7.71
CA GLY A 544 -6.42 -21.67 6.98
C GLY A 544 -7.86 -21.13 7.02
N PRO A 545 -8.40 -20.83 8.21
CA PRO A 545 -9.70 -20.18 8.35
C PRO A 545 -9.85 -18.90 7.53
N GLN A 546 -8.83 -18.04 7.52
CA GLN A 546 -8.89 -16.76 6.79
C GLN A 546 -8.91 -16.97 5.28
N VAL A 547 -8.11 -17.90 4.77
CA VAL A 547 -8.11 -18.28 3.35
C VAL A 547 -9.49 -18.82 2.96
N LEU A 548 -10.09 -19.67 3.80
CA LEU A 548 -11.41 -20.23 3.55
C LEU A 548 -12.53 -19.18 3.60
N ALA A 549 -12.50 -18.27 4.57
CA ALA A 549 -13.44 -17.15 4.63
C ALA A 549 -13.32 -16.21 3.43
N TYR A 550 -12.10 -15.94 2.97
CA TYR A 550 -11.87 -15.17 1.76
C TYR A 550 -12.50 -15.82 0.53
N GLU A 551 -12.39 -17.14 0.38
CA GLU A 551 -13.01 -17.86 -0.75
C GLU A 551 -14.53 -17.84 -0.69
N LEU A 552 -15.11 -17.97 0.51
CA LEU A 552 -16.57 -17.93 0.71
C LEU A 552 -17.18 -16.53 0.57
N ALA A 553 -16.37 -15.46 0.68
CA ALA A 553 -16.86 -14.10 0.54
C ALA A 553 -17.57 -13.90 -0.83
N PRO A 554 -18.76 -13.25 -0.87
CA PRO A 554 -19.31 -12.37 0.18
C PRO A 554 -20.18 -13.06 1.24
N ASN A 555 -20.30 -14.39 1.26
CA ASN A 555 -21.11 -15.07 2.26
C ASN A 555 -20.50 -14.89 3.67
N PRO A 556 -21.28 -14.48 4.68
CA PRO A 556 -20.76 -14.27 6.02
C PRO A 556 -20.25 -15.56 6.66
N THR A 557 -19.18 -15.43 7.44
CA THR A 557 -18.61 -16.54 8.19
C THR A 557 -18.51 -16.23 9.68
N SER A 558 -18.18 -17.23 10.50
CA SER A 558 -17.97 -17.06 11.94
C SER A 558 -16.76 -16.18 12.30
N LEU A 559 -15.80 -16.01 11.39
CA LEU A 559 -14.54 -15.30 11.63
C LEU A 559 -14.73 -13.80 11.92
N PRO A 560 -15.41 -13.00 11.07
CA PRO A 560 -15.66 -11.59 11.35
C PRO A 560 -16.52 -11.34 12.59
N LEU A 561 -17.26 -12.36 13.04
CA LEU A 561 -18.14 -12.32 14.21
C LEU A 561 -17.40 -12.69 15.52
N GLY A 562 -16.08 -12.91 15.45
CA GLY A 562 -15.24 -13.21 16.62
C GLY A 562 -15.42 -14.61 17.20
N ALA A 563 -16.10 -15.51 16.47
CA ALA A 563 -16.27 -16.88 16.91
C ALA A 563 -14.99 -17.70 16.63
N ALA A 564 -14.67 -18.58 17.58
CA ALA A 564 -13.49 -19.42 17.51
C ALA A 564 -13.61 -20.47 16.41
N TRP A 565 -12.57 -20.60 15.59
CA TRP A 565 -12.48 -21.65 14.57
C TRP A 565 -11.99 -22.98 15.15
N SER A 566 -11.18 -22.95 16.21
CA SER A 566 -10.72 -24.14 16.91
C SER A 566 -11.55 -24.33 18.18
N LEU A 567 -12.03 -25.55 18.42
CA LEU A 567 -12.96 -25.88 19.49
C LEU A 567 -12.38 -26.94 20.42
N GLY A 568 -12.63 -26.77 21.72
CA GLY A 568 -12.22 -27.70 22.77
C GLY A 568 -11.19 -27.10 23.72
N LYS A 569 -10.44 -27.96 24.42
CA LYS A 569 -9.38 -27.45 25.30
C LYS A 569 -8.21 -26.92 24.45
N PRO A 570 -7.58 -25.80 24.83
CA PRO A 570 -6.39 -25.31 24.14
C PRO A 570 -5.32 -26.40 24.00
N TYR A 571 -4.70 -26.48 22.82
CA TYR A 571 -3.70 -27.51 22.50
C TYR A 571 -2.35 -27.26 23.19
N SER A 572 -2.11 -26.02 23.63
CA SER A 572 -0.91 -25.63 24.37
C SER A 572 -1.18 -24.38 25.22
N PRO A 573 -0.32 -24.03 26.19
CA PRO A 573 -0.48 -22.80 26.97
C PRO A 573 -0.47 -21.50 26.15
N GLY A 574 0.09 -21.52 24.93
CA GLY A 574 0.13 -20.38 24.02
C GLY A 574 -1.02 -20.33 23.00
N ASP A 575 -1.90 -21.32 23.01
CA ASP A 575 -3.05 -21.40 22.12
C ASP A 575 -4.17 -20.49 22.61
N VAL A 576 -4.30 -19.34 21.93
CA VAL A 576 -5.32 -18.33 22.19
C VAL A 576 -6.48 -18.37 21.19
N TRP A 577 -6.46 -19.34 20.27
CA TRP A 577 -7.43 -19.45 19.18
C TRP A 577 -8.48 -20.53 19.43
N THR A 578 -8.16 -21.51 20.27
CA THR A 578 -9.08 -22.56 20.66
C THR A 578 -9.99 -22.11 21.81
N ALA A 579 -11.31 -22.19 21.61
CA ALA A 579 -12.29 -21.93 22.65
C ALA A 579 -12.82 -23.23 23.28
N ASP A 580 -12.79 -23.30 24.61
CA ASP A 580 -13.31 -24.45 25.38
C ASP A 580 -14.84 -24.43 25.53
N LEU A 581 -15.52 -24.41 24.38
CA LEU A 581 -16.97 -24.50 24.31
C LEU A 581 -17.42 -25.95 24.53
N THR A 582 -18.41 -26.16 25.40
CA THR A 582 -19.07 -27.47 25.50
C THR A 582 -19.89 -27.75 24.23
N PRO A 583 -20.19 -29.03 23.91
CA PRO A 583 -21.06 -29.35 22.77
C PRO A 583 -22.42 -28.63 22.83
N ASP A 584 -23.02 -28.50 24.02
CA ASP A 584 -24.28 -27.77 24.20
C ASP A 584 -24.11 -26.26 23.98
N ALA A 585 -23.00 -25.66 24.42
CA ALA A 585 -22.73 -24.25 24.18
C ALA A 585 -22.53 -23.99 22.68
N TRP A 586 -21.74 -24.82 22.00
CA TRP A 586 -21.56 -24.71 20.56
C TRP A 586 -22.88 -24.96 19.79
N GLN A 587 -23.69 -25.93 20.23
CA GLN A 587 -25.02 -26.17 19.65
C GLN A 587 -25.96 -24.96 19.74
N LYS A 588 -25.84 -24.14 20.79
CA LYS A 588 -26.56 -22.87 20.89
C LYS A 588 -26.04 -21.86 19.86
N THR A 589 -24.72 -21.71 19.75
CA THR A 589 -24.08 -20.83 18.75
C THR A 589 -24.46 -21.21 17.32
N LEU A 590 -24.54 -22.51 17.02
CA LEU A 590 -24.87 -22.99 15.68
C LEU A 590 -26.25 -22.55 15.19
N LYS A 591 -27.18 -22.18 16.07
CA LYS A 591 -28.51 -21.68 15.68
C LYS A 591 -28.47 -20.38 14.88
N ASP A 592 -27.38 -19.62 14.99
CA ASP A 592 -27.18 -18.37 14.26
C ASP A 592 -26.54 -18.59 12.88
N TYR A 593 -26.35 -19.84 12.46
CA TYR A 593 -25.68 -20.20 11.21
C TYR A 593 -26.55 -21.18 10.41
N ASP A 594 -26.45 -21.06 9.08
CA ASP A 594 -27.16 -21.93 8.15
C ASP A 594 -26.34 -23.20 7.84
N TYR A 595 -25.00 -23.07 7.86
CA TYR A 595 -24.07 -24.14 7.52
C TYR A 595 -22.87 -24.21 8.46
N VAL A 596 -22.23 -25.38 8.49
CA VAL A 596 -20.91 -25.62 9.09
C VAL A 596 -19.97 -26.17 8.03
N LEU A 597 -18.78 -25.59 7.93
CA LEU A 597 -17.73 -26.05 7.03
C LEU A 597 -16.47 -26.42 7.82
N LEU A 598 -16.07 -27.68 7.70
CA LEU A 598 -14.89 -28.25 8.33
C LEU A 598 -13.67 -28.09 7.40
N GLY A 599 -12.85 -27.09 7.71
CA GLY A 599 -11.57 -26.87 7.05
C GLY A 599 -10.51 -27.88 7.49
N GLY A 600 -10.44 -28.14 8.80
CA GLY A 600 -9.63 -29.18 9.40
C GLY A 600 -10.22 -29.64 10.73
N ALA A 601 -10.62 -30.91 10.83
CA ALA A 601 -11.16 -31.50 12.03
C ALA A 601 -10.32 -32.70 12.44
N ASP A 602 -9.87 -32.74 13.70
CA ASP A 602 -9.02 -33.79 14.23
C ASP A 602 -9.80 -34.79 15.10
N LYS A 603 -9.09 -35.77 15.66
CA LYS A 603 -9.70 -36.78 16.54
C LYS A 603 -10.36 -36.15 17.77
N ILE A 604 -9.74 -35.13 18.37
CA ILE A 604 -10.26 -34.45 19.57
C ILE A 604 -11.61 -33.79 19.28
N PHE A 605 -11.72 -33.12 18.13
CA PHE A 605 -12.99 -32.54 17.68
C PHE A 605 -14.06 -33.62 17.48
N TRP A 606 -13.76 -34.69 16.75
CA TRP A 606 -14.75 -35.72 16.48
C TRP A 606 -15.19 -36.49 17.72
N ASP A 607 -14.28 -36.76 18.66
CA ASP A 607 -14.59 -37.45 19.91
C ASP A 607 -15.51 -36.60 20.80
N ARG A 608 -15.34 -35.26 20.79
CA ARG A 608 -16.11 -34.35 21.65
C ARG A 608 -17.41 -33.85 21.02
N TYR A 609 -17.40 -33.53 19.72
CA TYR A 609 -18.52 -32.88 19.03
C TYR A 609 -19.22 -33.77 18.02
N GLY A 610 -18.71 -34.98 17.74
CA GLY A 610 -19.27 -35.91 16.77
C GLY A 610 -20.75 -36.24 17.00
N GLY A 611 -21.20 -36.23 18.26
CA GLY A 611 -22.62 -36.44 18.62
C GLY A 611 -23.61 -35.41 18.08
N LEU A 612 -23.14 -34.30 17.50
CA LEU A 612 -23.97 -33.29 16.86
C LEU A 612 -24.24 -33.58 15.37
N PHE A 613 -23.47 -34.49 14.76
CA PHE A 613 -23.57 -34.85 13.36
C PHE A 613 -24.49 -36.06 13.17
N GLU A 614 -25.43 -35.96 12.23
CA GLU A 614 -26.26 -37.09 11.82
C GLU A 614 -25.42 -38.07 10.99
N ASN A 615 -25.68 -39.38 11.13
CA ASN A 615 -24.97 -40.46 10.40
C ASN A 615 -23.43 -40.40 10.54
N GLN A 616 -22.92 -40.44 11.78
CA GLN A 616 -21.49 -40.22 12.08
C GLN A 616 -20.44 -40.93 11.20
N PRO A 617 -20.58 -42.23 10.84
CA PRO A 617 -19.59 -42.90 9.99
C PRO A 617 -19.45 -42.23 8.61
N GLU A 618 -20.55 -41.69 8.08
CA GLU A 618 -20.56 -40.97 6.81
C GLU A 618 -20.17 -39.50 7.01
N ALA A 619 -20.60 -38.88 8.11
CA ALA A 619 -20.25 -37.50 8.44
C ALA A 619 -18.73 -37.28 8.48
N ARG A 620 -17.94 -38.26 8.95
CA ARG A 620 -16.47 -38.17 8.98
C ARG A 620 -15.81 -38.11 7.59
N LYS A 621 -16.53 -38.47 6.53
CA LYS A 621 -16.08 -38.38 5.13
C LYS A 621 -16.49 -37.07 4.46
N GLU A 622 -17.38 -36.32 5.09
CA GLU A 622 -17.88 -35.05 4.61
C GLU A 622 -17.25 -33.88 5.36
N TYR A 623 -17.33 -32.69 4.76
CA TYR A 623 -16.80 -31.47 5.36
C TYR A 623 -17.79 -30.32 5.33
N PHE A 624 -18.95 -30.45 4.68
CA PHE A 624 -19.95 -29.39 4.57
C PHE A 624 -21.31 -29.86 5.03
N PHE A 625 -21.88 -29.15 6.00
CA PHE A 625 -23.07 -29.57 6.73
C PHE A 625 -24.07 -28.44 6.82
N LYS A 626 -25.36 -28.75 6.64
CA LYS A 626 -26.48 -27.86 6.90
C LYS A 626 -26.86 -27.94 8.37
N VAL A 627 -27.08 -26.78 8.99
CA VAL A 627 -27.62 -26.69 10.34
C VAL A 627 -29.14 -26.91 10.26
N THR A 628 -29.64 -27.87 11.02
CA THR A 628 -31.07 -28.15 11.16
C THR A 628 -31.45 -28.08 12.63
N VAL A 629 -32.61 -27.51 12.96
CA VAL A 629 -33.07 -27.42 14.36
C VAL A 629 -34.20 -28.43 14.56
N LYS A 630 -33.93 -29.48 15.33
CA LYS A 630 -34.92 -30.50 15.72
C LYS A 630 -35.13 -30.43 17.23
N ASN A 631 -36.38 -30.29 17.69
CA ASN A 631 -36.73 -30.19 19.12
C ASN A 631 -35.91 -29.10 19.87
N GLY A 632 -35.71 -27.93 19.22
CA GLY A 632 -34.95 -26.82 19.78
C GLY A 632 -33.44 -27.03 19.88
N LYS A 633 -32.90 -28.15 19.36
CA LYS A 633 -31.47 -28.50 19.35
C LYS A 633 -30.92 -28.50 17.92
N ALA A 634 -29.79 -27.84 17.69
CA ALA A 634 -29.14 -27.83 16.37
C ALA A 634 -28.44 -29.17 16.09
N ARG A 635 -28.64 -29.70 14.89
CA ARG A 635 -28.04 -30.93 14.35
C ARG A 635 -27.42 -30.64 12.99
N LEU A 636 -26.36 -31.36 12.67
CA LEU A 636 -25.58 -31.17 11.46
C LEU A 636 -25.85 -32.31 10.49
N LEU A 637 -26.45 -31.98 9.35
CA LEU A 637 -26.75 -32.91 8.26
C LEU A 637 -25.80 -32.64 7.09
N ALA A 638 -25.23 -33.68 6.49
CA ALA A 638 -24.37 -33.49 5.31
C ALA A 638 -25.13 -32.78 4.19
N ALA A 639 -24.59 -31.68 3.65
CA ALA A 639 -25.30 -30.81 2.71
C ALA A 639 -25.23 -31.29 1.24
N GLY A 640 -24.47 -32.35 0.95
CA GLY A 640 -24.21 -32.85 -0.40
C GLY A 640 -24.86 -34.19 -0.73
N ARG A 641 -25.94 -34.55 -0.03
CA ARG A 641 -26.76 -35.74 -0.29
C ARG A 641 -28.24 -35.42 -0.25
#